data_AF-A0A8K0RGD1-F1
#
_entry.id   AF-A0A8K0RGD1-F1
#
_cell.length_a   1.000
_cell.length_b   1.000
_cell.length_c   1.000
_cell.angle_alpha   90.00
_cell.angle_beta   90.00
_cell.angle_gamma   90.00
#
_symmetry.space_group_name_H-M   'P 1'
#
loop_
_entity.id
_entity.type
_entity.pdbx_description
1 polymer ?
#
loop_
_entity_poly.entity_id
_entity_poly.type
_entity_poly.pdbx_seq_one_letter_code
_entity_poly.pdbx_strand_id
1 'polypeptide(L)'
;MASTSSLGIEAPDMEPRFEGEPARKRRRTSAPLHREVGLMRIPGDKFSGFVGSASGIYFIRSVYGAIRPTEPTSPAHMETPGSDVVPGEDDRLSAAQADTSDRLWRAAEIDPQSRAHFTFDELVEWTGSYFANWQPLYPFLHAPTVLGYFQTISTSGLPSRATHSDFRIIILRSVMSISLADHRQSHSRAPARYPAQLVFHSYDDAVNSLQHVLSKPTSILGLQAAISVQLFLVSMLRLNAASRLGGLISRMAFQLGLHRCAGRFSSFSTDDKQLRQRLFWSLYAIDRFICQSMGLPLGIADDDVDVCFPTAEMHASETDIRSDPRLLLIDFVARESRLRGEIIELRNKSVEYVHKDPDKATAISAKLAEWWNRVESLSDAEEECGISQYHLTILTLLKHESIISLHRPILAASRRGADYDAALHLCIGSARSIITTLHKSITPSAQSRGELAQMTLLWPSCTWAVWISTFILFYAASGDYLTREVVTRLADRSLQVLQHLARRGSNWPEASAAAIRDLRHRLVEPRNDQAQMAIDTRWRRESQMGQVQEYGSAANSAPTQTNTTGATGYQSSSGLYGLPDAIQHGEMRDAGPSATDSSDFLGPSRDAVAEMTRNQSTADENDGDMFHAFMNENHVFEQDLNAGLAQNPDPFSGFDIPFWFDQDQHWDIFQDFN
;
A
#
# COMPACT_ATOMS: atom_id res chain seq x y z
N MET A 1 0.75 59.49 3.59
CA MET A 1 -0.54 60.22 3.70
C MET A 1 -1.44 59.79 2.55
N ALA A 2 -2.75 59.96 2.69
CA ALA A 2 -3.75 59.71 1.64
C ALA A 2 -3.88 60.95 0.71
N SER A 3 -4.69 61.03 -0.37
CA SER A 3 -5.67 60.11 -0.98
C SER A 3 -6.07 60.60 -2.39
N THR A 4 -6.52 59.68 -3.25
CA THR A 4 -7.55 59.82 -4.33
C THR A 4 -7.57 61.05 -5.27
N SER A 5 -7.55 60.80 -6.58
CA SER A 5 -8.73 60.97 -7.47
C SER A 5 -8.41 60.50 -8.91
N SER A 6 -9.42 60.43 -9.79
CA SER A 6 -9.39 59.71 -11.08
C SER A 6 -9.85 60.55 -12.27
N LEU A 7 -9.28 60.25 -13.45
CA LEU A 7 -9.70 60.51 -14.85
C LEU A 7 -8.52 60.00 -15.73
N GLY A 8 -8.67 59.50 -16.96
CA GLY A 8 -9.80 59.23 -17.83
C GLY A 8 -9.25 59.07 -19.26
N ILE A 9 -9.54 57.97 -19.98
CA ILE A 9 -8.97 57.70 -21.31
C ILE A 9 -10.09 57.36 -22.29
N GLU A 10 -10.11 58.07 -23.42
CA GLU A 10 -11.06 57.89 -24.53
C GLU A 10 -10.55 56.90 -25.58
N ALA A 11 -11.45 56.43 -26.44
CA ALA A 11 -11.17 55.46 -27.51
C ALA A 11 -11.31 56.09 -28.91
N PRO A 12 -10.72 55.49 -29.96
CA PRO A 12 -11.08 55.78 -31.35
C PRO A 12 -12.21 54.85 -31.85
N ASP A 13 -12.97 55.34 -32.82
CA ASP A 13 -14.25 54.76 -33.25
C ASP A 13 -14.19 53.77 -34.44
N MET A 14 -15.38 53.18 -34.71
CA MET A 14 -15.87 52.28 -35.77
C MET A 14 -15.25 52.40 -37.19
N GLU A 15 -15.37 51.44 -38.13
CA GLU A 15 -16.56 50.72 -38.68
C GLU A 15 -16.16 49.45 -39.48
N PRO A 16 -17.08 48.64 -40.06
CA PRO A 16 -18.51 48.43 -39.77
C PRO A 16 -18.86 46.93 -39.54
N ARG A 17 -20.15 46.61 -39.35
CA ARG A 17 -20.66 45.22 -39.29
C ARG A 17 -21.10 44.71 -40.67
N PHE A 18 -20.94 43.40 -40.90
CA PHE A 18 -21.71 42.65 -41.92
C PHE A 18 -22.38 41.42 -41.28
N GLU A 19 -23.44 40.94 -41.92
CA GLU A 19 -24.37 39.95 -41.36
C GLU A 19 -23.86 38.49 -41.50
N GLY A 20 -24.39 37.58 -40.68
CA GLY A 20 -23.72 36.30 -40.38
C GLY A 20 -24.18 35.09 -41.21
N GLU A 21 -23.25 34.17 -41.46
CA GLU A 21 -23.55 32.78 -41.83
C GLU A 21 -23.72 31.86 -40.60
N PRO A 22 -24.63 30.87 -40.63
CA PRO A 22 -24.77 29.89 -39.56
C PRO A 22 -23.61 28.88 -39.57
N ALA A 23 -22.82 28.85 -38.50
CA ALA A 23 -21.68 27.94 -38.37
C ALA A 23 -22.08 26.46 -38.59
N ARG A 24 -21.43 25.80 -39.56
CA ARG A 24 -21.63 24.38 -39.88
C ARG A 24 -21.48 23.50 -38.63
N LYS A 25 -22.60 22.90 -38.17
CA LYS A 25 -22.60 21.93 -37.07
C LYS A 25 -21.74 20.72 -37.42
N ARG A 26 -20.49 20.72 -36.95
CA ARG A 26 -19.54 19.60 -37.07
C ARG A 26 -20.10 18.39 -36.31
N ARG A 27 -20.73 17.44 -37.02
CA ARG A 27 -21.42 16.24 -36.49
C ARG A 27 -20.47 15.50 -35.52
N ARG A 28 -20.68 15.69 -34.21
CA ARG A 28 -19.77 15.22 -33.16
C ARG A 28 -19.98 13.73 -32.94
N THR A 29 -19.38 12.91 -33.79
CA THR A 29 -19.41 11.43 -33.73
C THR A 29 -18.53 10.88 -32.60
N SER A 30 -18.75 11.40 -31.38
CA SER A 30 -18.16 10.85 -30.16
C SER A 30 -18.92 9.58 -29.76
N ALA A 31 -18.60 8.46 -30.41
CA ALA A 31 -18.86 7.15 -29.83
C ALA A 31 -18.22 7.10 -28.42
N PRO A 32 -18.91 6.57 -27.39
CA PRO A 32 -18.39 6.56 -26.03
C PRO A 32 -17.11 5.71 -25.98
N LEU A 33 -15.99 6.36 -25.70
CA LEU A 33 -14.74 5.66 -25.45
C LEU A 33 -14.84 4.94 -24.10
N HIS A 34 -15.05 3.63 -24.13
CA HIS A 34 -14.81 2.79 -22.97
C HIS A 34 -13.34 2.97 -22.56
N ARG A 35 -13.14 3.29 -21.28
CA ARG A 35 -11.87 3.63 -20.63
C ARG A 35 -11.88 2.95 -19.26
N GLU A 36 -10.71 2.61 -18.72
CA GLU A 36 -10.64 2.24 -17.30
C GLU A 36 -11.09 3.45 -16.46
N VAL A 37 -12.14 3.25 -15.66
CA VAL A 37 -12.63 4.20 -14.67
C VAL A 37 -12.73 3.46 -13.35
N GLY A 38 -12.35 4.11 -12.26
CA GLY A 38 -12.45 3.54 -10.91
C GLY A 38 -13.89 3.19 -10.53
N LEU A 39 -14.04 2.17 -9.68
CA LEU A 39 -15.33 1.66 -9.23
C LEU A 39 -15.77 2.38 -7.96
N MET A 40 -16.87 3.15 -8.06
CA MET A 40 -17.64 3.61 -6.90
C MET A 40 -18.50 2.46 -6.38
N ARG A 41 -18.40 2.17 -5.08
CA ARG A 41 -19.32 1.28 -4.35
C ARG A 41 -20.56 2.08 -3.96
N ILE A 42 -21.71 1.76 -4.54
CA ILE A 42 -23.01 2.32 -4.14
C ILE A 42 -23.40 1.71 -2.78
N PRO A 43 -23.98 2.48 -1.82
CA PRO A 43 -24.22 1.97 -0.47
C PRO A 43 -25.20 0.79 -0.40
N GLY A 44 -24.65 -0.40 -0.17
CA GLY A 44 -25.34 -1.49 0.51
C GLY A 44 -25.22 -1.31 2.02
N ASP A 45 -26.01 -0.38 2.55
CA ASP A 45 -26.38 -0.21 3.97
C ASP A 45 -25.29 0.12 5.03
N LYS A 46 -23.98 0.15 4.74
CA LYS A 46 -22.97 0.63 5.72
C LYS A 46 -21.99 1.72 5.25
N PHE A 47 -21.23 1.53 4.17
CA PHE A 47 -20.29 2.57 3.69
C PHE A 47 -20.21 2.65 2.16
N SER A 48 -20.01 3.87 1.64
CA SER A 48 -19.53 4.09 0.27
C SER A 48 -18.01 3.97 0.21
N GLY A 49 -17.47 3.61 -0.96
CA GLY A 49 -16.03 3.44 -1.15
C GLY A 49 -15.64 3.59 -2.62
N PHE A 50 -14.37 3.84 -2.88
CA PHE A 50 -13.80 4.00 -4.21
C PHE A 50 -12.59 3.08 -4.41
N VAL A 51 -12.46 2.52 -5.60
CA VAL A 51 -11.31 1.70 -6.02
C VAL A 51 -10.87 2.17 -7.40
N GLY A 52 -9.70 2.79 -7.52
CA GLY A 52 -9.28 3.38 -8.80
C GLY A 52 -8.76 2.35 -9.80
N SER A 53 -8.53 2.77 -11.05
CA SER A 53 -8.11 1.89 -12.14
C SER A 53 -6.77 1.19 -11.90
N ALA A 54 -5.82 1.82 -11.17
CA ALA A 54 -4.47 1.27 -10.99
C ALA A 54 -4.48 -0.11 -10.31
N SER A 55 -5.44 -0.33 -9.40
CA SER A 55 -5.73 -1.60 -8.72
C SER A 55 -5.95 -2.79 -9.66
N GLY A 56 -6.35 -2.54 -10.91
CA GLY A 56 -6.77 -3.55 -11.88
C GLY A 56 -8.25 -3.91 -11.84
N ILE A 57 -9.05 -3.33 -10.94
CA ILE A 57 -10.49 -3.68 -10.79
C ILE A 57 -11.26 -3.66 -12.12
N TYR A 58 -11.00 -2.68 -12.99
CA TYR A 58 -11.68 -2.58 -14.29
C TYR A 58 -11.34 -3.76 -15.22
N PHE A 59 -10.05 -4.10 -15.32
CA PHE A 59 -9.60 -5.28 -16.05
C PHE A 59 -10.20 -6.56 -15.48
N ILE A 60 -10.17 -6.77 -14.15
CA ILE A 60 -10.74 -7.93 -13.47
C ILE A 60 -12.23 -8.14 -13.80
N ARG A 61 -13.02 -7.07 -13.80
CA ARG A 61 -14.44 -7.12 -14.20
C ARG A 61 -14.61 -7.43 -15.69
N SER A 62 -13.68 -6.98 -16.53
CA SER A 62 -13.65 -7.31 -17.95
C SER A 62 -13.31 -8.80 -18.20
N VAL A 63 -12.42 -9.40 -17.39
CA VAL A 63 -12.15 -10.85 -17.42
C VAL A 63 -13.38 -11.65 -16.99
N TYR A 64 -14.05 -11.28 -15.89
CA TYR A 64 -15.31 -11.92 -15.49
C TYR A 64 -16.40 -11.77 -16.56
N GLY A 65 -16.52 -10.60 -17.20
CA GLY A 65 -17.45 -10.38 -18.32
C GLY A 65 -17.16 -11.29 -19.52
N ALA A 66 -15.88 -11.49 -19.87
CA ALA A 66 -15.46 -12.33 -20.98
C ALA A 66 -15.61 -13.85 -20.74
N ILE A 67 -15.82 -14.27 -19.49
CA ILE A 67 -15.91 -15.68 -19.08
C ILE A 67 -17.34 -16.12 -18.70
N ARG A 68 -18.29 -15.18 -18.54
CA ARG A 68 -19.70 -15.49 -18.26
C ARG A 68 -20.46 -15.90 -19.54
N PRO A 69 -21.08 -17.10 -19.59
CA PRO A 69 -22.22 -17.35 -20.47
C PRO A 69 -23.44 -16.57 -19.94
N THR A 70 -24.28 -16.04 -20.83
CA THR A 70 -25.51 -15.32 -20.44
C THR A 70 -26.76 -16.18 -20.59
N GLU A 71 -27.37 -16.59 -19.48
CA GLU A 71 -28.79 -16.92 -19.40
C GLU A 71 -29.46 -16.25 -18.18
N PRO A 72 -30.71 -15.76 -18.29
CA PRO A 72 -31.47 -15.20 -17.18
C PRO A 72 -32.63 -16.11 -16.75
N THR A 73 -32.51 -16.83 -15.62
CA THR A 73 -33.59 -17.68 -15.10
C THR A 73 -33.82 -17.50 -13.58
N SER A 74 -35.03 -17.00 -13.26
CA SER A 74 -35.72 -16.98 -11.96
C SER A 74 -35.11 -16.18 -10.78
N PRO A 75 -35.95 -15.43 -10.03
CA PRO A 75 -35.53 -14.72 -8.82
C PRO A 75 -35.56 -15.62 -7.58
N ALA A 76 -34.56 -16.50 -7.46
CA ALA A 76 -34.23 -17.15 -6.19
C ALA A 76 -33.19 -16.31 -5.44
N HIS A 77 -33.34 -16.15 -4.12
CA HIS A 77 -32.31 -15.52 -3.28
C HIS A 77 -31.06 -16.41 -3.21
N MET A 78 -30.09 -16.14 -4.08
CA MET A 78 -28.73 -16.65 -3.98
C MET A 78 -27.75 -15.49 -4.12
N GLU A 79 -26.84 -15.37 -3.17
CA GLU A 79 -25.82 -14.33 -3.17
C GLU A 79 -24.86 -14.55 -4.35
N THR A 80 -24.78 -13.57 -5.26
CA THR A 80 -23.70 -13.55 -6.24
C THR A 80 -22.36 -13.48 -5.50
N PRO A 81 -21.39 -14.37 -5.77
CA PRO A 81 -20.12 -14.37 -5.05
C PRO A 81 -19.42 -13.02 -5.21
N GLY A 82 -18.85 -12.51 -4.11
CA GLY A 82 -18.23 -11.18 -3.97
C GLY A 82 -16.95 -10.99 -4.80
N SER A 83 -17.10 -11.05 -6.12
CA SER A 83 -16.05 -11.20 -7.13
C SER A 83 -15.48 -9.87 -7.66
N ASP A 84 -16.12 -8.76 -7.30
CA ASP A 84 -15.74 -7.40 -7.70
C ASP A 84 -14.71 -6.75 -6.75
N VAL A 85 -13.92 -7.50 -5.95
CA VAL A 85 -13.14 -6.97 -4.81
C VAL A 85 -11.63 -7.21 -4.95
N VAL A 86 -10.81 -6.19 -4.62
CA VAL A 86 -9.34 -6.17 -4.74
C VAL A 86 -8.63 -6.47 -3.40
N PRO A 87 -7.53 -7.27 -3.40
CA PRO A 87 -6.61 -7.41 -2.26
C PRO A 87 -6.18 -6.06 -1.66
N GLY A 88 -6.70 -5.75 -0.48
CA GLY A 88 -6.43 -4.52 0.25
C GLY A 88 -7.66 -3.67 0.59
N GLU A 89 -8.83 -3.91 -0.02
CA GLU A 89 -10.10 -3.25 0.33
C GLU A 89 -10.66 -3.74 1.69
N ASP A 90 -9.90 -3.61 2.77
CA ASP A 90 -10.15 -4.35 4.01
C ASP A 90 -11.51 -4.07 4.67
N ASP A 91 -12.10 -2.90 4.41
CA ASP A 91 -13.47 -2.53 4.77
C ASP A 91 -14.55 -3.37 4.03
N ARG A 92 -14.19 -4.34 3.17
CA ARG A 92 -15.10 -5.16 2.33
C ARG A 92 -15.16 -6.66 2.68
N LEU A 93 -14.24 -7.20 3.50
CA LEU A 93 -14.28 -8.63 3.89
C LEU A 93 -15.02 -8.89 5.22
N SER A 94 -15.27 -7.85 6.02
CA SER A 94 -15.81 -7.99 7.38
C SER A 94 -17.28 -7.61 7.47
N ALA A 95 -18.17 -8.56 7.18
CA ALA A 95 -19.59 -8.50 7.53
C ALA A 95 -20.19 -9.85 7.98
N ALA A 96 -19.45 -10.96 7.81
CA ALA A 96 -19.83 -12.27 8.31
C ALA A 96 -18.98 -12.63 9.54
N GLN A 97 -19.62 -13.18 10.59
CA GLN A 97 -19.04 -13.55 11.89
C GLN A 97 -18.47 -12.38 12.73
N ALA A 98 -19.35 -11.70 13.46
CA ALA A 98 -18.96 -10.76 14.51
C ALA A 98 -18.43 -11.44 15.79
N ASP A 99 -18.61 -12.77 15.92
CA ASP A 99 -18.19 -13.55 17.10
C ASP A 99 -16.74 -14.05 17.05
N THR A 100 -15.99 -13.78 15.96
CA THR A 100 -14.62 -14.27 15.75
C THR A 100 -13.60 -13.18 15.39
N SER A 101 -14.02 -11.93 15.21
CA SER A 101 -13.21 -10.84 14.64
C SER A 101 -12.18 -10.20 15.57
N ASP A 102 -12.35 -10.32 16.89
CA ASP A 102 -11.68 -9.46 17.88
C ASP A 102 -10.22 -9.84 18.22
N ARG A 103 -9.70 -10.97 17.70
CA ARG A 103 -8.38 -11.48 18.07
C ARG A 103 -7.51 -11.81 16.85
N LEU A 104 -6.46 -11.02 16.67
CA LEU A 104 -5.48 -11.15 15.60
C LEU A 104 -4.59 -12.42 15.72
N TRP A 105 -4.38 -12.88 16.96
CA TRP A 105 -3.49 -13.99 17.30
C TRP A 105 -4.24 -15.17 17.91
N ARG A 106 -3.77 -16.38 17.63
CA ARG A 106 -4.27 -17.62 18.22
C ARG A 106 -3.80 -17.69 19.67
N ALA A 107 -4.63 -18.24 20.57
CA ALA A 107 -4.30 -18.33 21.99
C ALA A 107 -3.02 -19.15 22.33
N ALA A 108 -2.48 -19.91 21.37
CA ALA A 108 -1.23 -20.66 21.53
C ALA A 108 0.03 -19.88 21.10
N GLU A 109 -0.13 -18.76 20.37
CA GLU A 109 0.94 -17.91 19.81
C GLU A 109 1.36 -16.77 20.75
N ILE A 110 0.56 -16.50 21.79
CA ILE A 110 0.74 -15.40 22.73
C ILE A 110 0.93 -15.98 24.14
N ASP A 111 1.88 -15.44 24.91
CA ASP A 111 1.91 -15.63 26.35
C ASP A 111 0.95 -14.61 27.02
N PRO A 112 -0.15 -15.05 27.66
CA PRO A 112 -1.08 -14.18 28.36
C PRO A 112 -0.54 -13.74 29.75
N GLN A 113 0.57 -14.29 30.23
CA GLN A 113 1.16 -13.87 31.50
C GLN A 113 1.88 -12.53 31.29
N SER A 114 1.47 -11.52 32.05
CA SER A 114 2.11 -10.20 32.05
C SER A 114 3.45 -10.24 32.77
N ARG A 115 4.48 -10.81 32.12
CA ARG A 115 5.87 -10.77 32.60
C ARG A 115 6.34 -9.31 32.67
N ALA A 116 7.05 -8.95 33.74
CA ALA A 116 7.63 -7.63 33.92
C ALA A 116 9.01 -7.48 33.23
N HIS A 117 9.73 -8.59 33.08
CA HIS A 117 11.06 -8.67 32.47
C HIS A 117 11.05 -9.67 31.31
N PHE A 118 11.92 -9.41 30.34
CA PHE A 118 12.25 -10.26 29.20
C PHE A 118 13.78 -10.25 29.04
N THR A 119 14.39 -11.32 28.53
CA THR A 119 15.83 -11.25 28.22
C THR A 119 16.08 -10.42 26.95
N PHE A 120 17.31 -9.94 26.78
CA PHE A 120 17.71 -9.31 25.52
C PHE A 120 17.54 -10.28 24.34
N ASP A 121 17.92 -11.54 24.55
CA ASP A 121 17.86 -12.61 23.55
C ASP A 121 16.42 -12.98 23.16
N GLU A 122 15.47 -13.01 24.11
CA GLU A 122 14.04 -13.19 23.84
C GLU A 122 13.54 -12.08 22.88
N LEU A 123 13.91 -10.83 23.15
CA LEU A 123 13.52 -9.68 22.31
C LEU A 123 14.20 -9.69 20.94
N VAL A 124 15.43 -10.18 20.85
CA VAL A 124 16.14 -10.43 19.58
C VAL A 124 15.46 -11.53 18.77
N GLU A 125 15.19 -12.70 19.36
CA GLU A 125 14.58 -13.85 18.66
C GLU A 125 13.21 -13.47 18.09
N TRP A 126 12.36 -12.81 18.89
CA TRP A 126 11.03 -12.38 18.47
C TRP A 126 11.03 -11.24 17.43
N THR A 127 12.14 -10.55 17.19
CA THR A 127 12.22 -9.45 16.20
C THR A 127 13.10 -9.75 14.99
N GLY A 128 13.92 -10.81 15.03
CA GLY A 128 14.86 -11.16 13.95
C GLY A 128 14.20 -11.30 12.58
N SER A 129 12.95 -11.78 12.50
CA SER A 129 12.23 -11.88 11.22
C SER A 129 11.92 -10.53 10.58
N TYR A 130 11.62 -9.50 11.38
CA TYR A 130 11.46 -8.13 10.87
C TYR A 130 12.80 -7.58 10.35
N PHE A 131 13.88 -7.74 11.12
CA PHE A 131 15.19 -7.22 10.75
C PHE A 131 15.80 -7.92 9.52
N ALA A 132 15.55 -9.21 9.34
CA ALA A 132 16.03 -9.96 8.17
C ALA A 132 15.23 -9.69 6.88
N ASN A 133 13.91 -9.42 6.96
CA ASN A 133 13.01 -9.43 5.79
C ASN A 133 12.32 -8.10 5.46
N TRP A 134 12.26 -7.14 6.40
CA TRP A 134 11.52 -5.89 6.25
C TRP A 134 12.43 -4.67 6.37
N GLN A 135 13.32 -4.65 7.36
CA GLN A 135 14.30 -3.57 7.56
C GLN A 135 15.17 -3.27 6.32
N PRO A 136 15.67 -4.24 5.52
CA PRO A 136 16.54 -3.92 4.37
C PRO A 136 15.80 -3.21 3.22
N LEU A 137 14.49 -3.42 3.13
CA LEU A 137 13.60 -2.82 2.12
C LEU A 137 12.99 -1.49 2.58
N TYR A 138 12.83 -1.33 3.90
CA TYR A 138 12.27 -0.14 4.56
C TYR A 138 13.09 0.25 5.81
N PRO A 139 14.33 0.74 5.68
CA PRO A 139 15.25 0.98 6.82
C PRO A 139 14.95 2.28 7.60
N PHE A 140 13.68 2.59 7.86
CA PHE A 140 13.27 3.82 8.57
C PHE A 140 13.52 3.76 10.08
N LEU A 141 13.76 2.58 10.64
CA LEU A 141 14.26 2.40 12.00
C LEU A 141 15.78 2.34 12.01
N HIS A 142 16.40 2.85 13.07
CA HIS A 142 17.83 2.66 13.31
C HIS A 142 18.02 1.48 14.25
N ALA A 143 18.51 0.35 13.75
CA ALA A 143 18.55 -0.90 14.51
C ALA A 143 19.33 -0.81 15.84
N PRO A 144 20.52 -0.19 15.94
CA PRO A 144 21.19 0.01 17.23
C PRO A 144 20.33 0.78 18.26
N THR A 145 19.52 1.73 17.81
CA THR A 145 18.57 2.45 18.68
C THR A 145 17.44 1.55 19.17
N VAL A 146 17.00 0.57 18.36
CA VAL A 146 16.02 -0.44 18.79
C VAL A 146 16.65 -1.48 19.73
N LEU A 147 17.90 -1.89 19.50
CA LEU A 147 18.65 -2.73 20.45
C LEU A 147 18.81 -2.04 21.80
N GLY A 148 19.04 -0.72 21.83
CA GLY A 148 19.00 0.09 23.05
C GLY A 148 17.64 0.05 23.78
N TYR A 149 16.52 -0.08 23.04
CA TYR A 149 15.21 -0.31 23.65
C TYR A 149 15.12 -1.72 24.26
N PHE A 150 15.67 -2.75 23.61
CA PHE A 150 15.72 -4.10 24.17
C PHE A 150 16.53 -4.13 25.46
N GLN A 151 17.74 -3.53 25.46
CA GLN A 151 18.61 -3.43 26.63
C GLN A 151 17.91 -2.72 27.79
N THR A 152 17.19 -1.62 27.52
CA THR A 152 16.39 -0.90 28.52
C THR A 152 15.31 -1.80 29.12
N ILE A 153 14.59 -2.57 28.29
CA ILE A 153 13.52 -3.45 28.75
C ILE A 153 14.06 -4.67 29.50
N SER A 154 15.23 -5.20 29.15
CA SER A 154 15.84 -6.31 29.88
C SER A 154 16.39 -5.90 31.24
N THR A 155 17.04 -4.73 31.34
CA THR A 155 17.62 -4.24 32.62
C THR A 155 16.56 -3.68 33.57
N SER A 156 15.60 -2.92 33.04
CA SER A 156 14.65 -2.13 33.84
C SER A 156 13.22 -2.67 33.83
N GLY A 157 12.98 -3.76 33.08
CA GLY A 157 11.64 -4.27 32.79
C GLY A 157 10.87 -3.40 31.80
N LEU A 158 9.63 -3.78 31.51
CA LEU A 158 8.68 -2.83 30.90
C LEU A 158 8.46 -1.65 31.87
N PRO A 159 8.63 -0.38 31.44
CA PRO A 159 8.44 0.76 32.32
C PRO A 159 7.09 0.73 33.04
N SER A 160 7.05 1.04 34.34
CA SER A 160 5.80 0.98 35.13
C SER A 160 4.72 1.99 34.68
N ARG A 161 5.07 2.89 33.77
CA ARG A 161 4.18 3.83 33.06
C ARG A 161 4.25 3.65 31.54
N ALA A 162 4.58 2.45 31.04
CA ALA A 162 4.56 2.09 29.63
C ALA A 162 3.12 2.09 29.10
N THR A 163 2.60 3.27 28.79
CA THR A 163 1.31 3.41 28.12
C THR A 163 1.42 2.82 26.72
N HIS A 164 0.32 2.28 26.20
CA HIS A 164 0.20 1.85 24.80
C HIS A 164 0.38 3.00 23.78
N SER A 165 0.65 4.22 24.27
CA SER A 165 0.85 5.47 23.56
C SER A 165 2.28 6.04 23.66
N ASP A 166 3.25 5.30 24.22
CA ASP A 166 4.68 5.60 24.07
C ASP A 166 5.16 5.13 22.69
N PHE A 167 5.76 6.04 21.91
CA PHE A 167 6.21 5.76 20.55
C PHE A 167 7.25 4.63 20.45
N ARG A 168 8.11 4.43 21.45
CA ARG A 168 9.06 3.30 21.48
C ARG A 168 8.32 1.97 21.62
N ILE A 169 7.34 1.91 22.52
CA ILE A 169 6.49 0.73 22.70
C ILE A 169 5.65 0.47 21.45
N ILE A 170 5.16 1.51 20.75
CA ILE A 170 4.43 1.35 19.48
C ILE A 170 5.31 0.76 18.37
N ILE A 171 6.55 1.23 18.24
CA ILE A 171 7.54 0.66 17.31
C ILE A 171 7.74 -0.83 17.63
N LEU A 172 8.03 -1.17 18.89
CA LEU A 172 8.23 -2.55 19.31
C LEU A 172 7.00 -3.42 19.05
N ARG A 173 5.80 -2.96 19.44
CA ARG A 173 4.53 -3.67 19.18
C ARG A 173 4.30 -3.93 17.70
N SER A 174 4.73 -3.01 16.82
CA SER A 174 4.66 -3.18 15.37
C SER A 174 5.66 -4.23 14.85
N VAL A 175 6.93 -4.12 15.23
CA VAL A 175 8.02 -5.03 14.82
C VAL A 175 7.73 -6.48 15.25
N MET A 176 7.25 -6.66 16.48
CA MET A 176 6.81 -7.94 17.04
C MET A 176 5.55 -8.48 16.35
N SER A 177 4.53 -7.63 16.13
CA SER A 177 3.30 -8.04 15.43
C SER A 177 3.55 -8.42 13.97
N ILE A 178 4.52 -7.79 13.31
CA ILE A 178 4.99 -8.22 11.99
C ILE A 178 5.64 -9.60 12.11
N SER A 179 6.69 -9.73 12.94
CA SER A 179 7.49 -10.97 13.09
C SER A 179 6.67 -12.19 13.49
N LEU A 180 5.65 -12.03 14.34
CA LEU A 180 4.71 -13.10 14.68
C LEU A 180 3.87 -13.56 13.47
N ALA A 181 3.46 -12.64 12.60
CA ALA A 181 2.79 -12.99 11.35
C ALA A 181 3.75 -13.64 10.33
N ASP A 182 5.03 -13.23 10.28
CA ASP A 182 6.08 -13.90 9.49
C ASP A 182 6.32 -15.34 9.97
N HIS A 183 6.39 -15.56 11.29
CA HIS A 183 6.64 -16.89 11.90
C HIS A 183 5.63 -17.94 11.45
N ARG A 184 4.38 -17.55 11.15
CA ARG A 184 3.34 -18.46 10.63
C ARG A 184 3.66 -19.04 9.24
N GLN A 185 4.56 -18.43 8.45
CA GLN A 185 5.10 -19.01 7.22
C GLN A 185 6.41 -19.81 7.43
N SER A 186 7.12 -19.55 8.53
CA SER A 186 8.33 -20.30 8.90
C SER A 186 8.02 -21.77 9.15
N HIS A 187 9.04 -22.62 8.99
CA HIS A 187 8.96 -24.06 9.25
C HIS A 187 9.58 -24.42 10.62
N SER A 188 9.83 -23.43 11.48
CA SER A 188 10.31 -23.66 12.84
C SER A 188 9.36 -24.59 13.60
N ARG A 189 9.93 -25.69 14.12
CA ARG A 189 9.20 -26.68 14.94
C ARG A 189 8.88 -26.14 16.35
N ALA A 190 9.46 -25.00 16.75
CA ALA A 190 9.22 -24.36 18.04
C ALA A 190 8.04 -23.37 17.97
N PRO A 191 7.05 -23.46 18.88
CA PRO A 191 5.99 -22.47 18.99
C PRO A 191 6.52 -21.21 19.71
N ALA A 192 7.04 -20.26 18.95
CA ALA A 192 7.39 -18.93 19.47
C ALA A 192 6.15 -18.27 20.09
N ARG A 193 6.20 -17.98 21.40
CA ARG A 193 5.13 -17.31 22.14
C ARG A 193 5.53 -15.88 22.43
N TYR A 194 4.85 -14.95 21.79
CA TYR A 194 5.12 -13.52 21.92
C TYR A 194 4.40 -12.96 23.16
N PRO A 195 5.00 -12.05 23.94
CA PRO A 195 4.33 -11.46 25.09
C PRO A 195 3.13 -10.61 24.68
N ALA A 196 1.99 -10.78 25.35
CA ALA A 196 0.77 -10.05 25.04
C ALA A 196 0.95 -8.53 24.96
N GLN A 197 1.73 -7.94 25.88
CA GLN A 197 1.94 -6.49 25.96
C GLN A 197 2.78 -5.95 24.78
N LEU A 198 3.58 -6.81 24.15
CA LEU A 198 4.50 -6.47 23.06
C LEU A 198 3.92 -6.77 21.67
N VAL A 199 2.62 -7.03 21.53
CA VAL A 199 1.93 -7.11 20.24
C VAL A 199 0.65 -6.26 20.22
N PHE A 200 0.07 -6.01 19.04
CA PHE A 200 -1.28 -5.48 18.90
C PHE A 200 -2.32 -6.61 18.98
N HIS A 201 -3.41 -6.43 19.72
CA HIS A 201 -4.46 -7.45 19.85
C HIS A 201 -5.48 -7.42 18.71
N SER A 202 -5.72 -6.23 18.14
CA SER A 202 -6.57 -5.98 16.99
C SER A 202 -5.99 -4.88 16.10
N TYR A 203 -6.55 -4.71 14.90
CA TYR A 203 -6.17 -3.61 14.01
C TYR A 203 -6.54 -2.23 14.59
N ASP A 204 -7.63 -2.16 15.36
CA ASP A 204 -8.07 -0.91 16.00
C ASP A 204 -7.18 -0.53 17.19
N ASP A 205 -6.64 -1.49 17.95
CA ASP A 205 -5.60 -1.23 18.96
C ASP A 205 -4.34 -0.63 18.31
N ALA A 206 -3.90 -1.19 17.18
CA ALA A 206 -2.78 -0.66 16.41
C ALA A 206 -3.00 0.80 15.97
N VAL A 207 -4.18 1.12 15.40
CA VAL A 207 -4.53 2.49 14.97
C VAL A 207 -4.71 3.43 16.16
N ASN A 208 -5.39 3.01 17.23
CA ASN A 208 -5.64 3.84 18.41
C ASN A 208 -4.37 4.16 19.21
N SER A 209 -3.32 3.33 19.13
CA SER A 209 -2.01 3.63 19.73
C SER A 209 -1.44 4.99 19.26
N LEU A 210 -1.76 5.41 18.03
CA LEU A 210 -1.28 6.66 17.42
C LEU A 210 -2.03 7.93 17.86
N GLN A 211 -2.95 7.88 18.83
CA GLN A 211 -3.66 9.08 19.33
C GLN A 211 -2.72 10.19 19.81
N HIS A 212 -1.53 9.85 20.33
CA HIS A 212 -0.49 10.82 20.67
C HIS A 212 0.16 11.51 19.46
N VAL A 213 0.20 10.87 18.29
CA VAL A 213 0.71 11.49 17.04
C VAL A 213 -0.19 12.63 16.57
N LEU A 214 -1.50 12.53 16.81
CA LEU A 214 -2.48 13.56 16.46
C LEU A 214 -2.53 14.75 17.43
N SER A 215 -1.93 14.62 18.63
CA SER A 215 -2.11 15.56 19.76
C SER A 215 -0.79 16.11 20.33
N LYS A 216 0.35 15.75 19.73
CA LYS A 216 1.69 16.25 20.09
C LYS A 216 2.39 16.86 18.86
N PRO A 217 3.39 17.74 19.05
CA PRO A 217 4.21 18.23 17.94
C PRO A 217 4.88 17.09 17.17
N THR A 218 4.91 17.21 15.84
CA THR A 218 5.51 16.23 14.94
C THR A 218 6.99 16.05 15.24
N SER A 219 7.43 14.80 15.40
CA SER A 219 8.79 14.41 15.74
C SER A 219 9.24 13.19 14.93
N ILE A 220 10.55 12.99 14.79
CA ILE A 220 11.13 11.81 14.10
C ILE A 220 10.65 10.50 14.74
N LEU A 221 10.65 10.41 16.08
CA LEU A 221 10.21 9.21 16.80
C LEU A 221 8.70 8.95 16.62
N GLY A 222 7.87 10.00 16.65
CA GLY A 222 6.44 9.88 16.35
C GLY A 222 6.15 9.45 14.91
N LEU A 223 6.97 9.92 13.95
CA LEU A 223 6.91 9.49 12.55
C LEU A 223 7.33 8.02 12.40
N GLN A 224 8.40 7.58 13.07
CA GLN A 224 8.83 6.18 13.08
C GLN A 224 7.74 5.26 13.66
N ALA A 225 7.07 5.66 14.74
CA ALA A 225 5.93 4.92 15.29
C ALA A 225 4.75 4.84 14.30
N ALA A 226 4.40 5.95 13.64
CA ALA A 226 3.33 5.97 12.64
C ALA A 226 3.65 5.07 11.42
N ILE A 227 4.88 5.14 10.88
CA ILE A 227 5.34 4.27 9.77
C ILE A 227 5.38 2.80 10.21
N SER A 228 5.77 2.51 11.45
CA SER A 228 5.77 1.13 11.99
C SER A 228 4.36 0.51 11.97
N VAL A 229 3.36 1.25 12.46
CA VAL A 229 1.96 0.81 12.43
C VAL A 229 1.43 0.73 11.00
N GLN A 230 1.78 1.68 10.13
CA GLN A 230 1.41 1.63 8.71
C GLN A 230 1.97 0.38 8.02
N LEU A 231 3.25 0.05 8.26
CA LEU A 231 3.90 -1.13 7.69
C LEU A 231 3.29 -2.43 8.24
N PHE A 232 2.94 -2.48 9.53
CA PHE A 232 2.20 -3.60 10.10
C PHE A 232 0.84 -3.80 9.38
N LEU A 233 0.04 -2.74 9.21
CA LEU A 233 -1.22 -2.78 8.48
C LEU A 233 -1.04 -3.21 7.00
N VAL A 234 0.02 -2.73 6.35
CA VAL A 234 0.43 -3.15 4.99
C VAL A 234 0.77 -4.64 4.94
N SER A 235 1.54 -5.16 5.89
CA SER A 235 1.92 -6.58 5.96
C SER A 235 0.72 -7.52 6.17
N MET A 236 -0.38 -7.00 6.74
CA MET A 236 -1.64 -7.70 6.94
C MET A 236 -2.70 -7.33 5.89
N LEU A 237 -2.33 -6.56 4.84
CA LEU A 237 -3.20 -6.13 3.73
C LEU A 237 -4.46 -5.37 4.18
N ARG A 238 -4.32 -4.52 5.20
CA ARG A 238 -5.30 -3.53 5.65
C ARG A 238 -5.07 -2.19 4.95
N LEU A 239 -5.15 -2.18 3.61
CA LEU A 239 -4.61 -1.07 2.80
C LEU A 239 -5.44 0.22 2.85
N ASN A 240 -6.75 0.16 3.14
CA ASN A 240 -7.53 1.37 3.39
C ASN A 240 -7.10 2.02 4.72
N ALA A 241 -6.90 1.22 5.78
CA ALA A 241 -6.38 1.73 7.05
C ALA A 241 -4.95 2.29 6.91
N ALA A 242 -4.07 1.59 6.19
CA ALA A 242 -2.72 2.06 5.90
C ALA A 242 -2.69 3.33 5.02
N SER A 243 -3.63 3.50 4.09
CA SER A 243 -3.78 4.73 3.29
C SER A 243 -4.19 5.92 4.16
N ARG A 244 -5.15 5.72 5.08
CA ARG A 244 -5.57 6.75 6.05
C ARG A 244 -4.39 7.23 6.91
N LEU A 245 -3.51 6.32 7.36
CA LEU A 245 -2.26 6.69 8.04
C LEU A 245 -1.22 7.33 7.10
N GLY A 246 -1.11 6.88 5.85
CA GLY A 246 -0.20 7.47 4.85
C GLY A 246 -0.45 8.96 4.63
N GLY A 247 -1.71 9.39 4.61
CA GLY A 247 -2.07 10.82 4.56
C GLY A 247 -1.54 11.63 5.74
N LEU A 248 -1.53 11.07 6.96
CA LEU A 248 -0.94 11.68 8.15
C LEU A 248 0.59 11.70 8.06
N ILE A 249 1.20 10.55 7.74
CA ILE A 249 2.64 10.32 7.64
C ILE A 249 3.28 11.27 6.62
N SER A 250 2.69 11.45 5.44
CA SER A 250 3.18 12.40 4.44
C SER A 250 3.13 13.85 4.94
N ARG A 251 2.07 14.26 5.67
CA ARG A 251 1.98 15.60 6.27
C ARG A 251 3.03 15.81 7.36
N MET A 252 3.28 14.80 8.19
CA MET A 252 4.37 14.82 9.18
C MET A 252 5.75 14.92 8.51
N ALA A 253 6.00 14.15 7.45
CA ALA A 253 7.24 14.17 6.69
C ALA A 253 7.49 15.55 6.03
N PHE A 254 6.43 16.21 5.54
CA PHE A 254 6.53 17.58 5.03
C PHE A 254 6.86 18.60 6.13
N GLN A 255 6.21 18.51 7.30
CA GLN A 255 6.50 19.37 8.46
C GLN A 255 7.92 19.19 9.00
N LEU A 256 8.48 17.98 8.93
CA LEU A 256 9.86 17.65 9.31
C LEU A 256 10.90 17.98 8.23
N GLY A 257 10.47 18.49 7.06
CA GLY A 257 11.33 18.84 5.93
C GLY A 257 11.86 17.66 5.11
N LEU A 258 11.39 16.44 5.34
CA LEU A 258 12.00 15.20 4.79
C LEU A 258 11.93 15.07 3.26
N HIS A 259 11.08 15.84 2.60
CA HIS A 259 10.97 15.93 1.14
C HIS A 259 12.11 16.74 0.48
N ARG A 260 12.98 17.36 1.29
CA ARG A 260 14.19 18.06 0.86
C ARG A 260 15.43 17.26 1.22
N CYS A 261 16.43 17.25 0.34
CA CYS A 261 17.71 16.57 0.61
C CYS A 261 18.34 17.11 1.91
N ALA A 262 18.52 16.23 2.90
CA ALA A 262 19.09 16.58 4.19
C ALA A 262 20.57 17.00 4.10
N GLY A 263 21.33 16.50 3.11
CA GLY A 263 22.73 16.88 2.89
C GLY A 263 22.94 18.38 2.71
N ARG A 264 21.96 19.08 2.11
CA ARG A 264 21.97 20.54 1.90
C ARG A 264 21.95 21.37 3.19
N PHE A 265 21.67 20.76 4.34
CA PHE A 265 21.52 21.47 5.62
C PHE A 265 22.68 21.12 6.57
N SER A 266 23.57 22.07 6.78
CA SER A 266 24.72 21.92 7.70
C SER A 266 24.33 21.80 9.18
N SER A 267 23.07 22.06 9.52
CA SER A 267 22.52 21.91 10.88
C SER A 267 22.20 20.47 11.29
N PHE A 268 22.37 19.49 10.39
CA PHE A 268 22.14 18.08 10.66
C PHE A 268 23.46 17.31 10.70
N SER A 269 23.59 16.40 11.68
CA SER A 269 24.69 15.43 11.72
C SER A 269 24.59 14.44 10.54
N THR A 270 25.68 13.72 10.28
CA THR A 270 25.72 12.66 9.25
C THR A 270 24.64 11.59 9.51
N ASP A 271 24.44 11.19 10.77
CA ASP A 271 23.40 10.23 11.17
C ASP A 271 21.98 10.78 10.96
N ASP A 272 21.74 12.05 11.30
CA ASP A 272 20.46 12.73 11.04
C ASP A 272 20.16 12.76 9.54
N LYS A 273 21.16 13.13 8.70
CA LYS A 273 21.01 13.15 7.23
C LYS A 273 20.62 11.76 6.70
N GLN A 274 21.35 10.72 7.12
CA GLN A 274 21.05 9.33 6.73
C GLN A 274 19.69 8.86 7.25
N LEU A 275 19.32 9.16 8.50
CA LEU A 275 18.03 8.77 9.07
C LEU A 275 16.87 9.46 8.34
N ARG A 276 16.99 10.76 8.05
CA ARG A 276 16.01 11.54 7.28
C ARG A 276 15.82 11.00 5.86
N GLN A 277 16.92 10.66 5.17
CA GLN A 277 16.89 10.07 3.83
C GLN A 277 16.22 8.67 3.83
N ARG A 278 16.59 7.80 4.79
CA ARG A 278 15.99 6.46 4.97
C ARG A 278 14.49 6.53 5.28
N LEU A 279 14.08 7.45 6.16
CA LEU A 279 12.67 7.73 6.48
C LEU A 279 11.89 8.13 5.23
N PHE A 280 12.40 9.11 4.47
CA PHE A 280 11.73 9.61 3.28
C PHE A 280 11.52 8.51 2.23
N TRP A 281 12.56 7.77 1.87
CA TRP A 281 12.43 6.75 0.83
C TRP A 281 11.56 5.57 1.25
N SER A 282 11.58 5.20 2.55
CA SER A 282 10.70 4.15 3.07
C SER A 282 9.22 4.55 2.99
N LEU A 283 8.86 5.76 3.46
CA LEU A 283 7.46 6.23 3.40
C LEU A 283 7.01 6.54 1.96
N TYR A 284 7.91 7.00 1.10
CA TYR A 284 7.65 7.20 -0.33
C TYR A 284 7.33 5.87 -1.02
N ALA A 285 8.11 4.82 -0.78
CA ALA A 285 7.84 3.49 -1.35
C ALA A 285 6.50 2.91 -0.88
N ILE A 286 6.16 3.08 0.40
CA ILE A 286 4.88 2.64 0.97
C ILE A 286 3.70 3.41 0.37
N ASP A 287 3.80 4.74 0.19
CA ASP A 287 2.80 5.57 -0.51
C ASP A 287 2.56 5.04 -1.94
N ARG A 288 3.63 4.87 -2.72
CA ARG A 288 3.55 4.42 -4.12
C ARG A 288 2.94 3.01 -4.24
N PHE A 289 3.25 2.10 -3.32
CA PHE A 289 2.61 0.78 -3.23
C PHE A 289 1.10 0.89 -2.95
N ILE A 290 0.70 1.61 -1.90
CA ILE A 290 -0.71 1.74 -1.50
C ILE A 290 -1.54 2.43 -2.60
N CYS A 291 -1.02 3.50 -3.20
CA CYS A 291 -1.68 4.23 -4.28
C CYS A 291 -1.88 3.35 -5.53
N GLN A 292 -0.91 2.50 -5.89
CA GLN A 292 -1.11 1.51 -6.95
C GLN A 292 -2.19 0.49 -6.60
N SER A 293 -2.08 -0.16 -5.43
CA SER A 293 -2.96 -1.27 -5.03
C SER A 293 -4.42 -0.85 -4.92
N MET A 294 -4.68 0.35 -4.38
CA MET A 294 -6.03 0.88 -4.18
C MET A 294 -6.52 1.76 -5.35
N GLY A 295 -5.63 2.17 -6.26
CA GLY A 295 -5.93 3.13 -7.32
C GLY A 295 -6.19 4.55 -6.81
N LEU A 296 -5.50 4.96 -5.75
CA LEU A 296 -5.62 6.30 -5.18
C LEU A 296 -4.62 7.26 -5.84
N PRO A 297 -4.89 8.58 -5.85
CA PRO A 297 -3.90 9.59 -6.23
C PRO A 297 -2.65 9.47 -5.36
N LEU A 298 -1.50 9.86 -5.91
CA LEU A 298 -0.22 9.89 -5.20
C LEU A 298 -0.28 10.87 -4.02
N GLY A 299 0.11 10.44 -2.81
CA GLY A 299 0.09 11.30 -1.62
C GLY A 299 1.25 12.31 -1.55
N ILE A 300 2.32 12.04 -2.32
CA ILE A 300 3.49 12.89 -2.52
C ILE A 300 3.62 13.19 -4.02
N ALA A 301 3.75 14.46 -4.42
CA ALA A 301 4.06 14.83 -5.80
C ALA A 301 5.58 14.76 -6.05
N ASP A 302 6.01 14.21 -7.19
CA ASP A 302 7.43 14.09 -7.53
C ASP A 302 8.13 15.44 -7.74
N ASP A 303 7.38 16.46 -8.20
CA ASP A 303 7.89 17.81 -8.45
C ASP A 303 8.22 18.58 -7.15
N ASP A 304 7.69 18.14 -6.01
CA ASP A 304 8.00 18.69 -4.67
C ASP A 304 9.26 18.08 -4.04
N VAL A 305 9.83 17.02 -4.63
CA VAL A 305 10.87 16.17 -4.01
C VAL A 305 12.25 16.44 -4.60
N ASP A 306 13.22 16.79 -3.75
CA ASP A 306 14.63 16.94 -4.13
C ASP A 306 15.62 16.10 -3.32
N VAL A 307 15.11 15.12 -2.56
CA VAL A 307 15.92 14.11 -1.86
C VAL A 307 16.70 13.27 -2.86
N CYS A 308 18.00 13.09 -2.63
CA CYS A 308 18.82 12.16 -3.41
C CYS A 308 18.56 10.69 -3.00
N PHE A 309 18.74 9.77 -3.94
CA PHE A 309 18.71 8.33 -3.66
C PHE A 309 19.89 7.91 -2.75
N PRO A 310 19.76 6.85 -1.92
CA PRO A 310 20.79 6.46 -0.96
C PRO A 310 22.18 6.19 -1.54
N THR A 311 22.28 5.59 -2.73
CA THR A 311 23.58 5.33 -3.41
C THR A 311 24.04 6.49 -4.29
N ALA A 312 23.33 7.62 -4.29
CA ALA A 312 23.57 8.76 -5.18
C ALA A 312 23.24 10.10 -4.49
N GLU A 313 23.69 10.26 -3.24
CA GLU A 313 23.72 11.57 -2.58
C GLU A 313 24.80 12.47 -3.20
N MET A 314 24.45 13.73 -3.45
CA MET A 314 25.25 14.71 -4.20
C MET A 314 25.49 16.01 -3.41
N HIS A 315 24.86 16.17 -2.25
CA HIS A 315 24.93 17.40 -1.45
C HIS A 315 25.61 17.20 -0.09
N ALA A 316 26.07 15.98 0.22
CA ALA A 316 26.85 15.70 1.41
C ALA A 316 28.32 16.14 1.22
N SER A 317 29.06 16.35 2.31
CA SER A 317 30.51 16.66 2.21
C SER A 317 31.29 15.45 1.69
N GLU A 318 32.46 15.63 1.07
CA GLU A 318 33.29 14.49 0.60
C GLU A 318 33.63 13.51 1.74
N THR A 319 33.74 14.01 2.97
CA THR A 319 33.90 13.22 4.21
C THR A 319 32.63 12.47 4.66
N ASP A 320 31.44 12.90 4.26
CA ASP A 320 30.16 12.22 4.53
C ASP A 320 29.86 11.09 3.50
N ILE A 321 30.49 11.10 2.31
CA ILE A 321 30.17 10.16 1.21
C ILE A 321 30.78 8.78 1.48
N ARG A 322 30.13 8.01 2.35
CA ARG A 322 30.36 6.57 2.53
C ARG A 322 29.21 5.81 1.87
N SER A 323 29.50 5.05 0.82
CA SER A 323 28.52 4.15 0.21
C SER A 323 28.23 2.99 1.17
N ASP A 324 27.09 3.04 1.85
CA ASP A 324 26.64 1.96 2.74
C ASP A 324 25.93 0.86 1.92
N PRO A 325 26.53 -0.34 1.74
CA PRO A 325 25.92 -1.41 0.94
C PRO A 325 24.59 -1.90 1.53
N ARG A 326 24.35 -1.69 2.84
CA ARG A 326 23.09 -2.06 3.51
C ARG A 326 21.91 -1.20 3.02
N LEU A 327 22.19 -0.05 2.38
CA LEU A 327 21.18 0.83 1.79
C LEU A 327 20.93 0.57 0.29
N LEU A 328 21.60 -0.42 -0.30
CA LEU A 328 21.45 -0.77 -1.72
C LEU A 328 20.02 -1.24 -2.04
N LEU A 329 19.37 -1.99 -1.14
CA LEU A 329 18.01 -2.49 -1.37
C LEU A 329 16.94 -1.38 -1.34
N ILE A 330 16.99 -0.46 -0.37
CA ILE A 330 16.10 0.71 -0.36
C ILE A 330 16.35 1.63 -1.57
N ASP A 331 17.57 1.71 -2.11
CA ASP A 331 17.85 2.45 -3.35
C ASP A 331 17.12 1.85 -4.56
N PHE A 332 17.16 0.52 -4.74
CA PHE A 332 16.39 -0.16 -5.79
C PHE A 332 14.88 -0.02 -5.61
N VAL A 333 14.38 -0.19 -4.39
CA VAL A 333 12.94 -0.04 -4.06
C VAL A 333 12.48 1.41 -4.29
N ALA A 334 13.29 2.41 -3.92
CA ALA A 334 13.00 3.82 -4.16
C ALA A 334 12.93 4.16 -5.66
N ARG A 335 13.87 3.65 -6.47
CA ARG A 335 13.86 3.86 -7.92
C ARG A 335 12.65 3.19 -8.59
N GLU A 336 12.30 1.96 -8.21
CA GLU A 336 11.09 1.31 -8.72
C GLU A 336 9.82 2.06 -8.29
N SER A 337 9.76 2.51 -7.04
CA SER A 337 8.65 3.31 -6.52
C SER A 337 8.47 4.62 -7.29
N ARG A 338 9.55 5.21 -7.83
CA ARG A 338 9.47 6.36 -8.72
C ARG A 338 8.89 6.01 -10.08
N LEU A 339 9.33 4.90 -10.70
CA LEU A 339 8.76 4.38 -11.96
C LEU A 339 7.28 4.04 -11.79
N ARG A 340 6.91 3.45 -10.65
CA ARG A 340 5.53 3.18 -10.22
C ARG A 340 4.70 4.46 -10.14
N GLY A 341 5.27 5.55 -9.61
CA GLY A 341 4.68 6.90 -9.66
C GLY A 341 4.43 7.38 -11.10
N GLU A 342 5.44 7.32 -11.97
CA GLU A 342 5.32 7.70 -13.39
C GLU A 342 4.27 6.85 -14.14
N ILE A 343 4.14 5.55 -13.83
CA ILE A 343 3.11 4.65 -14.38
C ILE A 343 1.71 5.06 -13.92
N ILE A 344 1.53 5.39 -12.64
CA ILE A 344 0.25 5.88 -12.10
C ILE A 344 -0.15 7.18 -12.78
N GLU A 345 0.77 8.14 -12.92
CA GLU A 345 0.54 9.43 -13.57
C GLU A 345 0.22 9.30 -15.07
N LEU A 346 0.92 8.41 -15.80
CA LEU A 346 0.69 8.17 -17.23
C LEU A 346 -0.64 7.43 -17.51
N ARG A 347 -1.04 6.49 -16.64
CA ARG A 347 -2.14 5.54 -16.93
C ARG A 347 -3.41 5.75 -16.12
N ASN A 348 -3.32 6.28 -14.91
CA ASN A 348 -4.37 6.21 -13.88
C ASN A 348 -4.76 7.58 -13.27
N LYS A 349 -4.25 8.69 -13.81
CA LYS A 349 -4.63 10.05 -13.40
C LYS A 349 -6.13 10.35 -13.68
N SER A 350 -6.65 11.48 -13.21
CA SER A 350 -8.00 11.96 -13.57
C SER A 350 -8.18 12.02 -15.10
N VAL A 351 -9.36 11.64 -15.59
CA VAL A 351 -9.68 11.45 -17.02
C VAL A 351 -9.45 12.72 -17.87
N GLU A 352 -9.47 13.90 -17.24
CA GLU A 352 -9.17 15.20 -17.85
C GLU A 352 -7.66 15.41 -18.10
N TYR A 353 -6.80 14.70 -17.35
CA TYR A 353 -5.35 14.86 -17.32
C TYR A 353 -4.59 13.57 -17.71
N VAL A 354 -5.27 12.47 -18.07
CA VAL A 354 -4.62 11.26 -18.61
C VAL A 354 -4.08 11.53 -20.01
N HIS A 355 -2.75 11.61 -20.11
CA HIS A 355 -2.05 11.75 -21.37
C HIS A 355 -1.79 10.37 -21.98
N LYS A 356 -2.43 10.05 -23.11
CA LYS A 356 -2.12 8.83 -23.89
C LYS A 356 -0.88 9.05 -24.76
N ASP A 357 0.22 9.33 -24.08
CA ASP A 357 1.52 9.69 -24.62
C ASP A 357 2.35 8.42 -24.86
N PRO A 358 2.66 8.05 -26.12
CA PRO A 358 3.43 6.84 -26.42
C PRO A 358 4.91 7.02 -26.11
N ASP A 359 5.45 8.23 -26.25
CA ASP A 359 6.87 8.52 -26.03
C ASP A 359 7.19 8.44 -24.54
N LYS A 360 6.29 8.91 -23.66
CA LYS A 360 6.38 8.66 -22.21
C LYS A 360 6.26 7.19 -21.85
N ALA A 361 5.42 6.41 -22.55
CA ALA A 361 5.33 4.98 -22.29
C ALA A 361 6.66 4.28 -22.63
N THR A 362 7.26 4.61 -23.78
CA THR A 362 8.59 4.11 -24.19
C THR A 362 9.69 4.58 -23.24
N ALA A 363 9.65 5.83 -22.77
CA ALA A 363 10.62 6.36 -21.81
C ALA A 363 10.57 5.62 -20.46
N ILE A 364 9.37 5.36 -19.92
CA ILE A 364 9.20 4.53 -18.71
C ILE A 364 9.72 3.10 -18.95
N SER A 365 9.42 2.51 -20.12
CA SER A 365 9.94 1.18 -20.48
C SER A 365 11.47 1.14 -20.55
N ALA A 366 12.11 2.19 -21.07
CA ALA A 366 13.56 2.31 -21.11
C ALA A 366 14.16 2.45 -19.70
N LYS A 367 13.60 3.31 -18.85
CA LYS A 367 14.04 3.46 -17.44
C LYS A 367 13.85 2.16 -16.64
N LEU A 368 12.77 1.41 -16.89
CA LEU A 368 12.52 0.12 -16.22
C LEU A 368 13.53 -0.95 -16.67
N ALA A 369 13.95 -0.93 -17.93
CA ALA A 369 15.05 -1.76 -18.41
C ALA A 369 16.40 -1.34 -17.79
N GLU A 370 16.71 -0.04 -17.73
CA GLU A 370 17.92 0.48 -17.06
C GLU A 370 17.99 0.07 -15.58
N TRP A 371 16.90 0.28 -14.83
CA TRP A 371 16.78 -0.15 -13.44
C TRP A 371 16.97 -1.66 -13.29
N TRP A 372 16.39 -2.46 -14.19
CA TRP A 372 16.51 -3.91 -14.13
C TRP A 372 17.92 -4.40 -14.48
N ASN A 373 18.58 -3.82 -15.49
CA ASN A 373 19.97 -4.16 -15.83
C ASN A 373 20.91 -3.92 -14.63
N ARG A 374 20.64 -2.89 -13.82
CA ARG A 374 21.36 -2.62 -12.56
C ARG A 374 21.08 -3.63 -11.44
N VAL A 375 19.97 -4.38 -11.51
CA VAL A 375 19.68 -5.51 -10.60
C VAL A 375 20.37 -6.78 -11.10
N GLU A 376 20.34 -7.06 -12.41
CA GLU A 376 21.04 -8.20 -13.00
C GLU A 376 22.56 -8.12 -12.79
N SER A 377 23.17 -6.93 -12.90
CA SER A 377 24.61 -6.74 -12.67
C SER A 377 25.10 -7.07 -11.24
N LEU A 378 24.19 -7.30 -10.29
CA LEU A 378 24.50 -7.78 -8.93
C LEU A 378 24.50 -9.31 -8.85
N SER A 379 23.78 -9.97 -9.76
CA SER A 379 23.68 -11.43 -9.86
C SER A 379 24.82 -12.00 -10.71
N ASP A 380 25.39 -11.16 -11.60
CA ASP A 380 26.56 -11.47 -12.43
C ASP A 380 27.91 -11.09 -11.76
N ALA A 381 27.89 -10.57 -10.53
CA ALA A 381 29.10 -10.19 -9.80
C ALA A 381 29.84 -11.43 -9.23
N GLU A 382 31.17 -11.48 -9.40
CA GLU A 382 32.00 -12.59 -8.90
C GLU A 382 32.26 -12.51 -7.37
N GLU A 383 32.07 -11.32 -6.78
CA GLU A 383 32.09 -11.11 -5.32
C GLU A 383 30.69 -11.36 -4.73
N GLU A 384 30.60 -11.90 -3.50
CA GLU A 384 29.32 -12.21 -2.86
C GLU A 384 28.50 -10.95 -2.54
N CYS A 385 27.67 -10.53 -3.49
CA CYS A 385 26.70 -9.46 -3.28
C CYS A 385 25.70 -9.91 -2.20
N GLY A 386 25.75 -9.30 -1.02
CA GLY A 386 24.99 -9.69 0.19
C GLY A 386 23.45 -9.55 0.12
N ILE A 387 22.86 -9.59 -1.08
CA ILE A 387 21.42 -9.59 -1.31
C ILE A 387 20.91 -11.02 -1.31
N SER A 388 20.17 -11.41 -0.28
CA SER A 388 19.61 -12.76 -0.18
C SER A 388 18.61 -13.09 -1.32
N GLN A 389 18.47 -14.37 -1.63
CA GLN A 389 17.55 -14.89 -2.67
C GLN A 389 16.10 -14.41 -2.52
N TYR A 390 15.66 -14.13 -1.29
CA TYR A 390 14.36 -13.51 -1.00
C TYR A 390 14.26 -12.11 -1.60
N HIS A 391 15.26 -11.25 -1.37
CA HIS A 391 15.31 -9.90 -1.89
C HIS A 391 15.45 -9.87 -3.43
N LEU A 392 16.26 -10.74 -4.03
CA LEU A 392 16.31 -10.89 -5.50
C LEU A 392 14.94 -11.32 -6.08
N THR A 393 14.19 -12.16 -5.37
CA THR A 393 12.83 -12.56 -5.76
C THR A 393 11.85 -11.38 -5.70
N ILE A 394 12.00 -10.48 -4.73
CA ILE A 394 11.21 -9.24 -4.65
C ILE A 394 11.53 -8.30 -5.82
N LEU A 395 12.81 -8.06 -6.11
CA LEU A 395 13.20 -7.20 -7.24
C LEU A 395 12.67 -7.77 -8.57
N THR A 396 12.73 -9.10 -8.74
CA THR A 396 12.13 -9.81 -9.90
C THR A 396 10.60 -9.65 -9.96
N LEU A 397 9.93 -9.67 -8.81
CA LEU A 397 8.48 -9.44 -8.70
C LEU A 397 8.12 -8.01 -9.11
N LEU A 398 8.83 -7.02 -8.56
CA LEU A 398 8.62 -5.60 -8.83
C LEU A 398 8.80 -5.25 -10.33
N LYS A 399 9.82 -5.82 -10.99
CA LYS A 399 10.01 -5.72 -12.46
C LYS A 399 8.73 -6.07 -13.22
N HIS A 400 8.16 -7.24 -12.92
CA HIS A 400 7.01 -7.78 -13.65
C HIS A 400 5.68 -7.15 -13.23
N GLU A 401 5.57 -6.70 -11.98
CA GLU A 401 4.48 -5.84 -11.49
C GLU A 401 4.44 -4.51 -12.25
N SER A 402 5.58 -3.82 -12.39
CA SER A 402 5.70 -2.59 -13.16
C SER A 402 5.36 -2.78 -14.66
N ILE A 403 5.80 -3.88 -15.29
CA ILE A 403 5.40 -4.21 -16.69
C ILE A 403 3.88 -4.38 -16.79
N ILE A 404 3.26 -5.13 -15.88
CA ILE A 404 1.79 -5.34 -15.88
C ILE A 404 1.05 -4.02 -15.66
N SER A 405 1.46 -3.19 -14.71
CA SER A 405 0.82 -1.90 -14.41
C SER A 405 0.92 -0.89 -15.56
N LEU A 406 2.00 -0.91 -16.34
CA LEU A 406 2.16 -0.05 -17.52
C LEU A 406 1.31 -0.50 -18.73
N HIS A 407 1.08 -1.81 -18.90
CA HIS A 407 0.48 -2.39 -20.11
C HIS A 407 -0.98 -2.85 -19.96
N ARG A 408 -1.41 -3.32 -18.78
CA ARG A 408 -2.80 -3.75 -18.51
C ARG A 408 -3.86 -2.72 -18.92
N PRO A 409 -3.69 -1.39 -18.74
CA PRO A 409 -4.68 -0.40 -19.16
C PRO A 409 -4.89 -0.32 -20.70
N ILE A 410 -3.99 -0.90 -21.49
CA ILE A 410 -4.16 -1.07 -22.95
C ILE A 410 -5.12 -2.23 -23.24
N LEU A 411 -5.04 -3.31 -22.46
CA LEU A 411 -5.91 -4.51 -22.62
C LEU A 411 -7.39 -4.22 -22.33
N ALA A 412 -7.65 -3.22 -21.49
CA ALA A 412 -8.98 -2.72 -21.18
C ALA A 412 -9.53 -1.72 -22.22
N ALA A 413 -8.74 -1.28 -23.20
CA ALA A 413 -9.20 -0.39 -24.25
C ALA A 413 -9.83 -1.18 -25.42
N SER A 414 -10.98 -0.74 -25.93
CA SER A 414 -11.76 -1.47 -26.95
C SER A 414 -11.13 -1.57 -28.35
N ARG A 415 -9.86 -1.18 -28.53
CA ARG A 415 -9.16 -1.25 -29.83
C ARG A 415 -8.13 -2.36 -29.80
N ARG A 416 -8.41 -3.47 -30.50
CA ARG A 416 -7.40 -4.48 -30.84
C ARG A 416 -6.53 -3.98 -32.00
N GLY A 417 -5.28 -4.42 -32.04
CA GLY A 417 -4.23 -3.96 -32.95
C GLY A 417 -2.86 -4.14 -32.31
N ALA A 418 -1.78 -3.84 -33.05
CA ALA A 418 -0.41 -4.18 -32.66
C ALA A 418 -0.02 -3.78 -31.21
N ASP A 419 -0.38 -2.57 -30.77
CA ASP A 419 -0.12 -2.10 -29.40
C ASP A 419 -0.80 -2.95 -28.32
N TYR A 420 -2.03 -3.42 -28.59
CA TYR A 420 -2.80 -4.31 -27.71
C TYR A 420 -2.19 -5.71 -27.69
N ASP A 421 -1.82 -6.24 -28.86
CA ASP A 421 -1.24 -7.59 -28.98
C ASP A 421 0.14 -7.64 -28.29
N ALA A 422 0.98 -6.63 -28.49
CA ALA A 422 2.27 -6.47 -27.81
C ALA A 422 2.09 -6.32 -26.28
N ALA A 423 1.18 -5.45 -25.83
CA ALA A 423 0.84 -5.30 -24.41
C ALA A 423 0.33 -6.62 -23.79
N LEU A 424 -0.44 -7.41 -24.55
CA LEU A 424 -0.98 -8.68 -24.07
C LEU A 424 0.13 -9.72 -23.90
N HIS A 425 1.05 -9.83 -24.87
CA HIS A 425 2.20 -10.74 -24.76
C HIS A 425 3.17 -10.33 -23.62
N LEU A 426 3.40 -9.03 -23.39
CA LEU A 426 4.21 -8.53 -22.27
C LEU A 426 3.56 -8.84 -20.91
N CYS A 427 2.25 -8.66 -20.79
CA CYS A 427 1.46 -9.05 -19.62
C CYS A 427 1.46 -10.57 -19.39
N ILE A 428 1.28 -11.38 -20.43
CA ILE A 428 1.33 -12.86 -20.34
C ILE A 428 2.71 -13.34 -19.90
N GLY A 429 3.79 -12.81 -20.50
CA GLY A 429 5.16 -13.14 -20.11
C GLY A 429 5.43 -12.84 -18.64
N SER A 430 5.07 -11.63 -18.20
CA SER A 430 5.24 -11.18 -16.81
C SER A 430 4.40 -11.99 -15.81
N ALA A 431 3.14 -12.28 -16.14
CA ALA A 431 2.26 -13.10 -15.31
C ALA A 431 2.82 -14.53 -15.11
N ARG A 432 3.38 -15.13 -16.17
CA ARG A 432 4.03 -16.44 -16.11
C ARG A 432 5.29 -16.42 -15.25
N SER A 433 6.10 -15.36 -15.35
CA SER A 433 7.31 -15.18 -14.53
C SER A 433 6.96 -15.04 -13.06
N ILE A 434 6.03 -14.15 -12.68
CA ILE A 434 5.57 -13.96 -11.29
C ILE A 434 5.13 -15.29 -10.67
N ILE A 435 4.19 -15.98 -11.31
CA ILE A 435 3.63 -17.24 -10.80
C ILE A 435 4.71 -18.32 -10.71
N THR A 436 5.63 -18.40 -11.69
CA THR A 436 6.67 -19.44 -11.70
C THR A 436 7.77 -19.17 -10.67
N THR A 437 8.19 -17.92 -10.47
CA THR A 437 9.25 -17.58 -9.51
C THR A 437 8.76 -17.74 -8.07
N LEU A 438 7.56 -17.22 -7.75
CA LEU A 438 6.98 -17.39 -6.42
C LEU A 438 6.66 -18.86 -6.12
N HIS A 439 6.15 -19.63 -7.08
CA HIS A 439 5.89 -21.07 -6.91
C HIS A 439 7.16 -21.90 -6.72
N LYS A 440 8.22 -21.62 -7.48
CA LYS A 440 9.55 -22.23 -7.26
C LYS A 440 10.05 -21.98 -5.84
N SER A 441 9.91 -20.74 -5.34
CA SER A 441 10.47 -20.32 -4.04
C SER A 441 9.87 -21.04 -2.83
N ILE A 442 8.60 -21.49 -2.93
CA ILE A 442 7.92 -22.25 -1.88
C ILE A 442 7.95 -23.77 -2.10
N THR A 443 8.43 -24.24 -3.26
CA THR A 443 8.49 -25.66 -3.61
C THR A 443 9.90 -26.20 -3.32
N PRO A 444 10.08 -27.14 -2.37
CA PRO A 444 11.41 -27.67 -2.07
C PRO A 444 12.00 -28.38 -3.29
N SER A 445 13.27 -28.10 -3.60
CA SER A 445 13.96 -28.71 -4.74
C SER A 445 14.28 -30.18 -4.47
N ALA A 446 13.88 -31.06 -5.39
CA ALA A 446 14.16 -32.50 -5.29
C ALA A 446 15.65 -32.87 -5.42
N GLN A 447 16.52 -31.90 -5.76
CA GLN A 447 17.97 -32.10 -5.91
C GLN A 447 18.77 -31.74 -4.64
N SER A 448 18.21 -30.93 -3.73
CA SER A 448 18.83 -30.58 -2.45
C SER A 448 18.44 -31.59 -1.36
N ARG A 449 19.37 -32.46 -0.96
CA ARG A 449 19.18 -33.46 0.12
C ARG A 449 19.32 -32.89 1.55
N GLY A 450 18.99 -31.62 1.75
CA GLY A 450 18.99 -30.94 3.07
C GLY A 450 17.65 -30.25 3.34
N GLU A 451 17.34 -29.96 4.60
CA GLU A 451 16.09 -29.29 5.03
C GLU A 451 16.08 -27.78 4.68
N LEU A 452 16.33 -27.41 3.41
CA LEU A 452 16.11 -26.05 2.92
C LEU A 452 14.62 -25.68 3.06
N ALA A 453 14.32 -24.87 4.08
CA ALA A 453 12.97 -24.43 4.39
C ALA A 453 12.32 -23.67 3.22
N GLN A 454 11.00 -23.79 3.07
CA GLN A 454 10.27 -23.03 2.05
C GLN A 454 10.46 -21.53 2.31
N MET A 455 10.82 -20.77 1.26
CA MET A 455 11.07 -19.34 1.41
C MET A 455 9.80 -18.62 1.88
N THR A 456 9.96 -17.75 2.87
CA THR A 456 8.90 -16.86 3.33
C THR A 456 8.56 -15.85 2.22
N LEU A 457 7.27 -15.70 1.91
CA LEU A 457 6.74 -14.74 0.95
C LEU A 457 5.99 -13.66 1.71
N LEU A 458 6.75 -12.64 2.13
CA LEU A 458 6.29 -11.63 3.09
C LEU A 458 5.96 -10.30 2.42
N TRP A 459 6.56 -10.03 1.25
CA TRP A 459 6.38 -8.78 0.51
C TRP A 459 4.91 -8.47 0.17
N PRO A 460 4.41 -7.25 0.47
CA PRO A 460 2.98 -6.93 0.38
C PRO A 460 2.33 -7.14 -1.00
N SER A 461 3.04 -6.89 -2.10
CA SER A 461 2.43 -7.01 -3.44
C SER A 461 2.23 -8.46 -3.90
N CYS A 462 2.80 -9.47 -3.22
CA CYS A 462 2.70 -10.88 -3.61
C CYS A 462 1.25 -11.36 -3.87
N THR A 463 0.30 -11.06 -2.97
CA THR A 463 -1.10 -11.47 -3.11
C THR A 463 -1.76 -10.83 -4.33
N TRP A 464 -1.58 -9.52 -4.51
CA TRP A 464 -2.10 -8.78 -5.66
C TRP A 464 -1.48 -9.26 -6.98
N ALA A 465 -0.15 -9.45 -6.99
CA ALA A 465 0.62 -9.83 -8.17
C ALA A 465 0.26 -11.25 -8.66
N VAL A 466 0.11 -12.23 -7.76
CA VAL A 466 -0.37 -13.58 -8.12
C VAL A 466 -1.82 -13.53 -8.63
N TRP A 467 -2.68 -12.73 -7.98
CA TRP A 467 -4.08 -12.59 -8.37
C TRP A 467 -4.23 -11.96 -9.76
N ILE A 468 -3.67 -10.77 -10.01
CA ILE A 468 -3.76 -10.10 -11.32
C ILE A 468 -3.09 -10.93 -12.44
N SER A 469 -1.96 -11.60 -12.14
CA SER A 469 -1.30 -12.51 -13.08
C SER A 469 -2.21 -13.66 -13.50
N THR A 470 -2.94 -14.25 -12.55
CA THR A 470 -3.84 -15.37 -12.86
C THR A 470 -5.05 -14.89 -13.68
N PHE A 471 -5.56 -13.69 -13.42
CA PHE A 471 -6.60 -13.06 -14.24
C PHE A 471 -6.14 -12.76 -15.68
N ILE A 472 -4.89 -12.31 -15.87
CA ILE A 472 -4.28 -12.13 -17.20
C ILE A 472 -4.21 -13.47 -17.96
N LEU A 473 -3.89 -14.57 -17.27
CA LEU A 473 -3.87 -15.90 -17.89
C LEU A 473 -5.27 -16.40 -18.26
N PHE A 474 -6.28 -16.19 -17.41
CA PHE A 474 -7.67 -16.51 -17.75
C PHE A 474 -8.18 -15.71 -18.97
N TYR A 475 -7.83 -14.43 -19.06
CA TYR A 475 -8.13 -13.58 -20.22
C TYR A 475 -7.41 -14.06 -21.50
N ALA A 476 -6.14 -14.46 -21.38
CA ALA A 476 -5.38 -15.01 -22.51
C ALA A 476 -5.99 -16.32 -23.04
N ALA A 477 -6.53 -17.18 -22.16
CA ALA A 477 -7.25 -18.38 -22.58
C ALA A 477 -8.65 -18.12 -23.15
N SER A 478 -9.36 -17.06 -22.75
CA SER A 478 -10.66 -16.73 -23.34
C SER A 478 -10.55 -16.12 -24.74
N GLY A 479 -9.39 -15.55 -25.08
CA GLY A 479 -9.01 -15.11 -26.43
C GLY A 479 -8.13 -16.09 -27.22
N ASP A 480 -8.01 -17.34 -26.79
CA ASP A 480 -7.25 -18.43 -27.45
C ASP A 480 -5.73 -18.19 -27.64
N TYR A 481 -5.14 -17.21 -26.92
CA TYR A 481 -3.68 -16.94 -26.89
C TYR A 481 -2.88 -17.93 -26.04
N LEU A 482 -3.55 -18.70 -25.16
CA LEU A 482 -2.96 -19.77 -24.36
C LEU A 482 -3.91 -20.97 -24.29
N THR A 483 -3.36 -22.18 -24.31
CA THR A 483 -4.17 -23.39 -24.12
C THR A 483 -4.72 -23.47 -22.69
N ARG A 484 -5.96 -23.98 -22.55
CA ARG A 484 -6.61 -24.13 -21.24
C ARG A 484 -5.77 -24.96 -20.26
N GLU A 485 -5.09 -26.00 -20.73
CA GLU A 485 -4.18 -26.84 -19.94
C GLU A 485 -3.03 -26.03 -19.30
N VAL A 486 -2.38 -25.15 -20.07
CA VAL A 486 -1.29 -24.28 -19.57
C VAL A 486 -1.82 -23.32 -18.50
N VAL A 487 -3.02 -22.78 -18.70
CA VAL A 487 -3.64 -21.84 -17.74
C VAL A 487 -4.11 -22.54 -16.48
N THR A 488 -4.75 -23.71 -16.57
CA THR A 488 -5.13 -24.53 -15.40
C THR A 488 -3.89 -24.90 -14.57
N ARG A 489 -2.80 -25.36 -15.20
CA ARG A 489 -1.53 -25.68 -14.52
C ARG A 489 -0.91 -24.47 -13.82
N LEU A 490 -1.03 -23.27 -14.38
CA LEU A 490 -0.54 -22.04 -13.75
C LEU A 490 -1.47 -21.54 -12.64
N ALA A 491 -2.78 -21.64 -12.80
CA ALA A 491 -3.75 -21.36 -11.75
C ALA A 491 -3.55 -22.29 -10.53
N ASP A 492 -3.23 -23.57 -10.74
CA ASP A 492 -2.91 -24.51 -9.65
C ASP A 492 -1.64 -24.12 -8.89
N ARG A 493 -0.65 -23.53 -9.56
CA ARG A 493 0.52 -22.92 -8.90
C ARG A 493 0.15 -21.67 -8.13
N SER A 494 -0.67 -20.78 -8.71
CA SER A 494 -1.19 -19.59 -8.01
C SER A 494 -1.96 -19.95 -6.75
N LEU A 495 -2.77 -21.01 -6.78
CA LEU A 495 -3.50 -21.49 -5.61
C LEU A 495 -2.56 -21.99 -4.50
N GLN A 496 -1.47 -22.68 -4.84
CA GLN A 496 -0.45 -23.10 -3.87
C GLN A 496 0.31 -21.90 -3.27
N VAL A 497 0.64 -20.88 -4.07
CA VAL A 497 1.27 -19.65 -3.58
C VAL A 497 0.33 -18.88 -2.65
N LEU A 498 -0.95 -18.75 -3.01
CA LEU A 498 -1.95 -18.10 -2.14
C LEU A 498 -2.21 -18.90 -0.86
N GLN A 499 -2.13 -20.23 -0.87
CA GLN A 499 -2.18 -21.07 0.33
C GLN A 499 -0.95 -20.92 1.25
N HIS A 500 0.22 -20.56 0.71
CA HIS A 500 1.38 -20.18 1.52
C HIS A 500 1.23 -18.76 2.09
N LEU A 501 0.80 -17.80 1.26
CA LEU A 501 0.55 -16.41 1.68
C LEU A 501 -0.50 -16.32 2.80
N ALA A 502 -1.58 -17.08 2.69
CA ALA A 502 -2.66 -17.22 3.68
C ALA A 502 -2.15 -17.49 5.10
N ARG A 503 -1.03 -18.21 5.26
CA ARG A 503 -0.52 -18.63 6.57
C ARG A 503 -0.30 -17.45 7.54
N ARG A 504 0.04 -16.24 7.05
CA ARG A 504 0.22 -15.03 7.90
C ARG A 504 -1.06 -14.63 8.65
N GLY A 505 -2.25 -15.04 8.19
CA GLY A 505 -3.54 -14.75 8.83
C GLY A 505 -4.20 -13.45 8.40
N SER A 506 -3.92 -12.98 7.17
CA SER A 506 -4.75 -11.99 6.47
C SER A 506 -5.72 -12.74 5.55
N ASN A 507 -6.99 -12.33 5.49
CA ASN A 507 -8.04 -13.07 4.76
C ASN A 507 -7.94 -12.96 3.21
N TRP A 508 -7.06 -12.09 2.69
CA TRP A 508 -6.99 -11.77 1.27
C TRP A 508 -6.47 -12.89 0.36
N PRO A 509 -5.46 -13.69 0.73
CA PRO A 509 -5.01 -14.80 -0.09
C PRO A 509 -6.08 -15.89 -0.25
N GLU A 510 -6.85 -16.18 0.80
CA GLU A 510 -7.98 -17.11 0.75
C GLU A 510 -9.11 -16.60 -0.16
N ALA A 511 -9.49 -15.32 -0.03
CA ALA A 511 -10.48 -14.69 -0.90
C ALA A 511 -10.03 -14.69 -2.38
N SER A 512 -8.76 -14.35 -2.63
CA SER A 512 -8.14 -14.39 -3.96
C SER A 512 -8.12 -15.82 -4.52
N ALA A 513 -7.84 -16.81 -3.68
CA ALA A 513 -7.83 -18.23 -4.07
C ALA A 513 -9.26 -18.75 -4.34
N ALA A 514 -10.27 -18.29 -3.60
CA ALA A 514 -11.67 -18.62 -3.89
C ALA A 514 -12.10 -18.09 -5.27
N ALA A 515 -11.78 -16.82 -5.57
CA ALA A 515 -12.04 -16.21 -6.87
C ALA A 515 -11.34 -16.96 -8.04
N ILE A 516 -10.11 -17.42 -7.83
CA ILE A 516 -9.37 -18.21 -8.83
C ILE A 516 -9.94 -19.62 -9.01
N ARG A 517 -10.43 -20.28 -7.94
CA ARG A 517 -11.09 -21.59 -8.04
C ARG A 517 -12.38 -21.51 -8.86
N ASP A 518 -13.19 -20.46 -8.65
CA ASP A 518 -14.40 -20.17 -9.43
C ASP A 518 -14.09 -20.02 -10.93
N LEU A 519 -13.15 -19.14 -11.29
CA LEU A 519 -12.75 -18.95 -12.70
C LEU A 519 -12.13 -20.21 -13.33
N ARG A 520 -11.36 -20.97 -12.56
CA ARG A 520 -10.80 -22.27 -13.00
C ARG A 520 -11.89 -23.29 -13.32
N HIS A 521 -12.97 -23.34 -12.53
CA HIS A 521 -14.12 -24.22 -12.80
C HIS A 521 -14.77 -23.86 -14.13
N ARG A 522 -15.12 -22.57 -14.30
CA ARG A 522 -15.75 -22.03 -15.53
C ARG A 522 -14.91 -22.24 -16.80
N LEU A 523 -13.57 -22.27 -16.68
CA LEU A 523 -12.67 -22.55 -17.81
C LEU A 523 -12.64 -24.05 -18.18
N VAL A 524 -12.83 -24.94 -17.21
CA VAL A 524 -12.78 -26.40 -17.42
C VAL A 524 -14.12 -26.95 -17.93
N GLU A 525 -15.24 -26.29 -17.59
CA GLU A 525 -16.56 -26.63 -18.12
C GLU A 525 -16.61 -26.50 -19.67
N PRO A 526 -17.34 -27.40 -20.36
CA PRO A 526 -17.46 -27.35 -21.82
C PRO A 526 -18.26 -26.11 -22.25
N ARG A 527 -17.82 -25.43 -23.33
CA ARG A 527 -18.63 -24.37 -23.96
C ARG A 527 -19.92 -25.00 -24.48
N ASN A 528 -21.07 -24.43 -24.11
CA ASN A 528 -22.36 -24.82 -24.67
C ASN A 528 -22.60 -24.02 -25.97
N ASP A 529 -21.97 -24.45 -27.07
CA ASP A 529 -21.80 -23.65 -28.30
C ASP A 529 -23.13 -23.16 -28.93
N GLN A 530 -24.25 -23.84 -28.67
CA GLN A 530 -25.58 -23.42 -29.13
C GLN A 530 -25.99 -22.04 -28.59
N ALA A 531 -25.65 -21.73 -27.33
CA ALA A 531 -25.91 -20.42 -26.75
C ALA A 531 -25.07 -19.31 -27.42
N GLN A 532 -23.81 -19.61 -27.75
CA GLN A 532 -22.91 -18.65 -28.38
C GLN A 532 -23.36 -18.29 -29.81
N MET A 533 -23.86 -19.25 -30.60
CA MET A 533 -24.39 -18.95 -31.95
C MET A 533 -25.60 -18.01 -31.90
N ALA A 534 -26.45 -18.12 -30.88
CA ALA A 534 -27.57 -17.20 -30.68
C ALA A 534 -27.08 -15.79 -30.30
N ILE A 535 -26.05 -15.70 -29.45
CA ILE A 535 -25.42 -14.43 -29.02
C ILE A 535 -24.71 -13.74 -30.19
N ASP A 536 -23.91 -14.45 -30.99
CA ASP A 536 -23.25 -13.90 -32.19
C ASP A 536 -24.26 -13.44 -33.24
N THR A 537 -25.37 -14.18 -33.41
CA THR A 537 -26.48 -13.76 -34.28
C THR A 537 -27.14 -12.48 -33.78
N ARG A 538 -27.23 -12.30 -32.46
CA ARG A 538 -27.76 -11.09 -31.83
C ARG A 538 -26.84 -9.89 -32.02
N TRP A 539 -25.55 -10.00 -31.69
CA TRP A 539 -24.57 -8.93 -31.92
C TRP A 539 -24.49 -8.52 -33.40
N ARG A 540 -24.59 -9.49 -34.33
CA ARG A 540 -24.62 -9.22 -35.77
C ARG A 540 -25.89 -8.49 -36.22
N ARG A 541 -27.06 -8.77 -35.62
CA ARG A 541 -28.31 -8.02 -35.85
C ARG A 541 -28.26 -6.60 -35.27
N GLU A 542 -27.81 -6.44 -34.03
CA GLU A 542 -27.68 -5.14 -33.38
C GLU A 542 -26.66 -4.25 -34.12
N SER A 543 -25.59 -4.84 -34.68
CA SER A 543 -24.65 -4.14 -35.58
C SER A 543 -25.26 -3.76 -36.93
N GLN A 544 -26.19 -4.54 -37.48
CA GLN A 544 -26.85 -4.25 -38.77
C GLN A 544 -27.99 -3.23 -38.66
N MET A 545 -28.73 -3.20 -37.55
CA MET A 545 -29.74 -2.16 -37.30
C MET A 545 -29.15 -0.75 -37.24
N GLY A 546 -27.87 -0.61 -36.89
CA GLY A 546 -27.15 0.67 -36.91
C GLY A 546 -26.82 1.26 -38.29
N GLN A 547 -27.15 0.58 -39.41
CA GLN A 547 -26.76 1.02 -40.76
C GLN A 547 -27.91 1.32 -41.75
N VAL A 548 -29.19 1.17 -41.36
CA VAL A 548 -30.33 1.32 -42.30
C VAL A 548 -31.26 2.47 -41.92
N GLN A 549 -30.75 3.71 -41.85
CA GLN A 549 -31.61 4.90 -41.73
C GLN A 549 -30.98 6.24 -42.18
N GLU A 550 -30.49 6.35 -43.42
CA GLU A 550 -30.11 7.67 -44.00
C GLU A 550 -30.34 7.75 -45.54
N TYR A 551 -31.57 7.54 -46.02
CA TYR A 551 -32.03 7.93 -47.37
C TYR A 551 -33.54 8.20 -47.41
N GLY A 552 -33.98 9.30 -48.06
CA GLY A 552 -35.31 9.40 -48.67
C GLY A 552 -36.36 10.35 -48.04
N SER A 553 -36.28 11.65 -48.39
CA SER A 553 -37.38 12.62 -48.54
C SER A 553 -38.34 12.98 -47.39
N ALA A 554 -38.75 14.24 -47.36
CA ALA A 554 -39.88 14.73 -46.56
C ALA A 554 -41.19 14.75 -47.36
N ALA A 555 -42.34 14.68 -46.67
CA ALA A 555 -43.66 15.09 -47.15
C ALA A 555 -44.59 15.36 -45.95
N ASN A 556 -45.57 16.26 -46.11
CA ASN A 556 -46.59 16.53 -45.09
C ASN A 556 -47.65 15.42 -45.04
N SER A 557 -48.16 15.08 -43.85
CA SER A 557 -49.62 15.04 -43.56
C SER A 557 -49.95 14.41 -42.20
N ALA A 558 -51.11 14.81 -41.69
CA ALA A 558 -51.92 14.12 -40.68
C ALA A 558 -53.39 14.52 -40.94
N PRO A 559 -54.41 13.85 -40.35
CA PRO A 559 -54.43 12.54 -39.70
C PRO A 559 -55.45 11.58 -40.35
N THR A 560 -55.49 10.31 -39.92
CA THR A 560 -56.69 9.45 -40.11
C THR A 560 -56.92 8.54 -38.91
N GLN A 561 -58.19 8.30 -38.57
CA GLN A 561 -58.64 7.43 -37.48
C GLN A 561 -58.87 5.98 -37.98
N THR A 562 -58.67 5.00 -37.10
CA THR A 562 -59.51 3.78 -37.07
C THR A 562 -59.74 3.35 -35.63
N ASN A 563 -61.00 3.10 -35.26
CA ASN A 563 -61.39 2.62 -33.94
C ASN A 563 -61.39 1.09 -33.90
N THR A 564 -61.14 0.50 -32.71
CA THR A 564 -61.84 -0.72 -32.31
C THR A 564 -62.03 -0.77 -30.80
N THR A 565 -63.20 -1.23 -30.36
CA THR A 565 -63.70 -1.25 -28.97
C THR A 565 -63.31 -2.54 -28.23
N GLY A 566 -63.28 -2.59 -26.89
CA GLY A 566 -63.58 -1.58 -25.88
C GLY A 566 -64.03 -2.22 -24.55
N ALA A 567 -64.62 -1.41 -23.64
CA ALA A 567 -65.29 -1.79 -22.37
C ALA A 567 -64.40 -2.39 -21.24
N THR A 568 -64.62 -2.16 -19.93
CA THR A 568 -65.44 -1.18 -19.18
C THR A 568 -64.93 -1.09 -17.73
N GLY A 569 -64.96 0.08 -17.07
CA GLY A 569 -64.70 0.19 -15.63
C GLY A 569 -64.49 1.62 -15.10
N TYR A 570 -65.52 2.23 -14.51
CA TYR A 570 -65.43 3.45 -13.67
C TYR A 570 -65.04 3.05 -12.22
N GLN A 571 -64.66 3.91 -11.25
CA GLN A 571 -64.83 5.36 -10.97
C GLN A 571 -63.47 5.93 -10.47
N SER A 572 -63.02 7.19 -10.73
CA SER A 572 -63.51 8.52 -10.27
C SER A 572 -63.46 8.70 -8.73
N SER A 573 -63.10 9.85 -8.12
CA SER A 573 -62.71 11.22 -8.55
C SER A 573 -62.42 12.09 -7.28
N SER A 574 -61.72 13.25 -7.22
CA SER A 574 -60.84 14.01 -8.16
C SER A 574 -60.29 15.32 -7.51
N GLY A 575 -59.04 15.73 -7.79
CA GLY A 575 -58.64 17.17 -7.84
C GLY A 575 -58.15 17.87 -6.55
N LEU A 576 -57.72 19.14 -6.57
CA LEU A 576 -57.48 20.09 -7.70
C LEU A 576 -56.68 21.35 -7.24
N TYR A 577 -55.66 21.82 -8.00
CA TYR A 577 -54.91 23.11 -7.85
C TYR A 577 -54.19 23.38 -6.48
N GLY A 578 -53.32 24.40 -6.29
CA GLY A 578 -52.67 25.39 -7.18
C GLY A 578 -51.78 26.40 -6.42
N LEU A 579 -50.73 26.95 -7.06
CA LEU A 579 -49.78 27.99 -6.57
C LEU A 579 -50.27 29.43 -6.92
N PRO A 580 -49.60 30.59 -6.60
CA PRO A 580 -48.30 30.87 -5.92
C PRO A 580 -48.28 32.08 -4.91
N ASP A 581 -47.06 32.53 -4.52
CA ASP A 581 -46.55 33.91 -4.20
C ASP A 581 -46.91 34.76 -2.93
N ALA A 582 -45.99 34.74 -1.94
CA ALA A 582 -45.02 35.82 -1.54
C ALA A 582 -45.36 37.19 -0.83
N ILE A 583 -44.39 37.63 0.02
CA ILE A 583 -43.99 39.01 0.47
C ILE A 583 -44.48 39.63 1.84
N GLN A 584 -43.52 39.75 2.79
CA GLN A 584 -43.20 40.80 3.83
C GLN A 584 -43.92 41.08 5.20
N HIS A 585 -43.04 41.22 6.22
CA HIS A 585 -42.93 42.20 7.37
C HIS A 585 -43.79 42.17 8.68
N GLY A 586 -43.15 42.64 9.77
CA GLY A 586 -43.59 42.73 11.20
C GLY A 586 -42.63 41.95 12.13
N GLU A 587 -41.78 42.47 13.04
CA GLU A 587 -41.90 43.43 14.18
C GLU A 587 -42.84 42.97 15.31
N MET A 588 -42.53 43.05 16.63
CA MET A 588 -41.30 43.33 17.42
C MET A 588 -41.59 43.00 18.93
N ARG A 589 -40.59 43.04 19.85
CA ARG A 589 -40.68 43.14 21.35
C ARG A 589 -41.06 41.87 22.15
N ASP A 590 -40.70 41.68 23.44
CA ASP A 590 -39.70 42.33 24.34
C ASP A 590 -39.35 41.46 25.58
N ALA A 591 -38.43 41.97 26.43
CA ALA A 591 -38.27 41.74 27.89
C ALA A 591 -37.31 40.64 28.44
N GLY A 592 -36.22 41.10 29.09
CA GLY A 592 -35.59 40.52 30.30
C GLY A 592 -36.08 41.25 31.57
N PRO A 593 -35.28 41.51 32.65
CA PRO A 593 -33.84 41.25 32.94
C PRO A 593 -33.67 40.02 33.88
N SER A 594 -32.73 39.82 34.84
CA SER A 594 -31.58 40.52 35.50
C SER A 594 -30.57 39.46 36.02
N ALA A 595 -29.25 39.68 36.19
CA ALA A 595 -28.46 40.59 37.05
C ALA A 595 -28.59 40.28 38.58
N THR A 596 -27.54 40.23 39.42
CA THR A 596 -26.28 41.02 39.50
C THR A 596 -25.12 40.28 40.25
N ASP A 597 -23.86 40.71 40.02
CA ASP A 597 -22.73 40.94 40.98
C ASP A 597 -22.20 39.84 41.97
N SER A 598 -20.94 39.86 42.48
CA SER A 598 -19.70 40.64 42.18
C SER A 598 -18.46 39.98 42.85
N SER A 599 -17.25 40.25 42.30
CA SER A 599 -15.87 40.39 42.87
C SER A 599 -15.37 39.57 44.11
N ASP A 600 -14.10 39.55 44.58
CA ASP A 600 -12.89 40.39 44.36
C ASP A 600 -11.54 39.70 44.77
N PHE A 601 -10.42 40.22 44.25
CA PHE A 601 -9.05 40.37 44.83
C PHE A 601 -8.02 39.23 45.13
N LEU A 602 -6.75 39.67 45.00
CA LEU A 602 -5.45 39.22 45.55
C LEU A 602 -4.62 38.08 44.89
N GLY A 603 -3.29 38.19 45.09
CA GLY A 603 -2.22 37.50 44.37
C GLY A 603 -1.08 36.96 45.27
N PRO A 604 0.18 36.89 44.79
CA PRO A 604 1.11 35.80 45.16
C PRO A 604 2.24 36.15 46.15
N SER A 605 2.82 35.12 46.79
CA SER A 605 4.27 34.99 47.09
C SER A 605 4.57 33.68 47.83
N ARG A 606 5.68 32.99 47.51
CA ARG A 606 6.70 32.59 48.51
C ARG A 606 7.96 31.96 47.91
N ASP A 607 9.11 32.54 48.25
CA ASP A 607 10.44 31.90 48.17
C ASP A 607 10.69 30.98 49.38
N ALA A 608 11.65 30.04 49.25
CA ALA A 608 12.84 29.92 50.13
C ALA A 608 13.53 28.52 50.10
N VAL A 609 14.88 28.55 50.01
CA VAL A 609 15.88 27.75 50.78
C VAL A 609 15.59 26.24 50.98
N ALA A 610 16.26 25.27 50.33
CA ALA A 610 17.71 24.91 50.26
C ALA A 610 18.21 23.96 51.37
N GLU A 611 19.35 23.28 51.10
CA GLU A 611 19.96 22.15 51.85
C GLU A 611 19.18 20.81 51.76
N MET A 612 19.78 19.61 51.89
CA MET A 612 21.13 19.26 52.38
C MET A 612 21.79 18.07 51.61
N THR A 613 23.10 17.89 51.78
CA THR A 613 23.98 16.98 51.01
C THR A 613 24.19 15.57 51.62
N ARG A 614 24.79 14.66 50.80
CA ARG A 614 25.46 13.38 51.18
C ARG A 614 24.52 12.21 51.53
N ASN A 615 24.83 10.95 51.21
CA ASN A 615 26.13 10.26 51.25
C ASN A 615 26.58 9.54 49.96
N GLN A 616 27.88 9.31 49.87
CA GLN A 616 28.52 8.30 49.01
C GLN A 616 28.75 7.00 49.81
N SER A 617 28.77 5.86 49.13
CA SER A 617 29.45 4.64 49.58
C SER A 617 29.93 3.87 48.34
N THR A 618 31.18 3.43 48.35
CA THR A 618 31.93 2.89 47.20
C THR A 618 32.14 1.37 47.29
N ALA A 619 32.65 0.79 46.20
CA ALA A 619 33.05 -0.62 46.02
C ALA A 619 31.87 -1.61 45.82
N ASP A 620 32.04 -2.72 45.09
CA ASP A 620 33.27 -3.27 44.47
C ASP A 620 33.28 -3.23 42.93
N GLU A 621 34.48 -3.20 42.35
CA GLU A 621 34.74 -3.38 40.91
C GLU A 621 35.09 -4.85 40.63
N ASN A 622 34.20 -5.62 39.97
CA ASN A 622 34.61 -6.89 39.33
C ASN A 622 33.56 -7.44 38.33
N ASP A 623 33.53 -6.94 37.09
CA ASP A 623 32.70 -7.55 36.02
C ASP A 623 33.26 -7.29 34.59
N GLY A 624 34.59 -7.21 34.45
CA GLY A 624 35.25 -6.96 33.16
C GLY A 624 35.54 -8.21 32.31
N ASP A 625 35.76 -9.37 32.96
CA ASP A 625 36.34 -10.56 32.28
C ASP A 625 35.33 -11.40 31.48
N MET A 626 34.03 -11.36 31.80
CA MET A 626 33.07 -12.30 31.22
C MET A 626 32.85 -12.09 29.71
N PHE A 627 32.92 -10.84 29.24
CA PHE A 627 32.83 -10.50 27.81
C PHE A 627 34.11 -10.89 27.04
N HIS A 628 35.27 -10.79 27.69
CA HIS A 628 36.56 -11.10 27.06
C HIS A 628 36.79 -12.61 26.90
N ALA A 629 36.21 -13.43 27.80
CA ALA A 629 36.20 -14.88 27.69
C ALA A 629 35.38 -15.36 26.46
N PHE A 630 34.19 -14.81 26.26
CA PHE A 630 33.27 -15.19 25.16
C PHE A 630 33.89 -15.03 23.76
N MET A 631 34.78 -14.05 23.57
CA MET A 631 35.42 -13.77 22.28
C MET A 631 36.70 -14.57 22.02
N ASN A 632 37.36 -15.13 23.04
CA ASN A 632 38.73 -15.66 22.94
C ASN A 632 38.85 -17.18 22.77
N GLU A 633 37.82 -18.00 23.02
CA GLU A 633 37.95 -19.47 22.96
C GLU A 633 38.01 -20.06 21.52
N ASN A 634 37.69 -19.27 20.48
CA ASN A 634 37.58 -19.72 19.09
C ASN A 634 38.92 -19.95 18.35
N HIS A 635 40.04 -20.18 19.05
CA HIS A 635 41.38 -20.35 18.42
C HIS A 635 42.22 -21.54 18.88
N VAL A 636 41.70 -22.44 19.72
CA VAL A 636 42.33 -23.76 19.96
C VAL A 636 41.27 -24.85 20.10
N PHE A 637 40.81 -25.41 18.97
CA PHE A 637 40.52 -26.84 18.77
C PHE A 637 40.01 -27.09 17.34
N GLU A 638 40.94 -27.33 16.40
CA GLU A 638 40.58 -28.11 15.20
C GLU A 638 40.47 -29.60 15.57
N GLN A 639 39.68 -30.33 14.77
CA GLN A 639 39.41 -31.78 14.81
C GLN A 639 38.32 -32.25 15.80
N ASP A 640 37.37 -32.99 15.22
CA ASP A 640 36.39 -33.91 15.83
C ASP A 640 35.42 -33.40 16.91
N LEU A 641 34.39 -32.64 16.47
CA LEU A 641 32.97 -32.92 16.80
C LEU A 641 32.01 -32.08 15.92
N ASN A 642 31.58 -32.63 14.77
CA ASN A 642 30.72 -31.89 13.82
C ASN A 642 29.48 -32.68 13.36
N ALA A 643 28.35 -32.44 14.03
CA ALA A 643 26.98 -32.67 13.52
C ALA A 643 25.93 -32.06 14.47
N GLY A 644 25.13 -31.08 14.04
CA GLY A 644 23.94 -30.69 14.83
C GLY A 644 23.24 -29.36 14.51
N LEU A 645 23.95 -28.22 14.56
CA LEU A 645 23.31 -26.92 14.82
C LEU A 645 23.58 -25.78 13.80
N ALA A 646 24.43 -26.00 12.79
CA ALA A 646 24.75 -24.96 11.80
C ALA A 646 23.69 -24.89 10.66
N GLN A 647 22.56 -24.21 10.89
CA GLN A 647 21.65 -23.81 9.79
C GLN A 647 20.69 -22.62 10.00
N ASN A 648 20.72 -21.93 11.14
CA ASN A 648 20.21 -20.56 11.18
C ASN A 648 21.35 -19.62 10.76
N PRO A 649 21.20 -18.76 9.74
CA PRO A 649 22.03 -17.57 9.67
C PRO A 649 21.74 -16.70 10.90
N ASP A 650 22.76 -16.07 11.46
CA ASP A 650 22.58 -15.04 12.48
C ASP A 650 21.62 -13.95 11.94
N PRO A 651 20.54 -13.57 12.64
CA PRO A 651 19.65 -12.49 12.22
C PRO A 651 20.37 -11.13 12.08
N PHE A 652 21.60 -11.02 12.61
CA PHE A 652 22.50 -9.88 12.44
C PHE A 652 23.69 -10.15 11.49
N SER A 653 23.74 -11.26 10.76
CA SER A 653 24.74 -11.45 9.71
C SER A 653 24.54 -10.41 8.59
N GLY A 654 25.55 -9.55 8.38
CA GLY A 654 25.45 -8.32 7.57
C GLY A 654 25.32 -7.02 8.39
N PHE A 655 25.23 -7.11 9.72
CA PHE A 655 25.51 -6.02 10.65
C PHE A 655 26.96 -6.12 11.10
N ASP A 656 27.89 -5.63 10.28
CA ASP A 656 29.17 -5.19 10.80
C ASP A 656 28.91 -4.09 11.84
N ILE A 657 29.00 -4.45 13.13
CA ILE A 657 29.08 -3.52 14.25
C ILE A 657 30.49 -2.92 14.17
N PRO A 658 30.66 -1.66 13.72
CA PRO A 658 31.99 -1.12 13.52
C PRO A 658 32.61 -0.88 14.88
N PHE A 659 33.72 -1.57 15.18
CA PHE A 659 34.38 -1.51 16.49
C PHE A 659 34.92 -0.10 16.76
N TRP A 660 34.11 0.70 17.48
CA TRP A 660 34.47 2.01 18.00
C TRP A 660 34.09 2.11 19.48
N PHE A 661 34.70 1.24 20.28
CA PHE A 661 35.10 1.64 21.62
C PHE A 661 36.36 2.52 21.51
N ASP A 662 36.18 3.75 21.02
CA ASP A 662 37.01 4.86 21.49
C ASP A 662 36.28 5.44 22.70
N GLN A 663 36.95 5.41 23.85
CA GLN A 663 36.44 6.01 25.07
C GLN A 663 36.61 7.54 25.03
N ASP A 664 35.99 8.24 25.98
CA ASP A 664 36.32 9.62 26.35
C ASP A 664 36.14 10.72 25.29
N GLN A 665 34.92 10.88 24.76
CA GLN A 665 34.37 12.22 24.55
C GLN A 665 32.82 12.28 24.55
N HIS A 666 32.29 13.32 25.19
CA HIS A 666 30.87 13.73 25.22
C HIS A 666 29.85 12.81 25.94
N TRP A 667 29.92 12.75 27.27
CA TRP A 667 28.77 12.34 28.10
C TRP A 667 28.01 13.53 28.75
N ASP A 668 28.55 14.75 28.66
CA ASP A 668 28.09 15.97 29.36
C ASP A 668 26.93 16.72 28.66
N ILE A 669 26.03 16.03 27.95
CA ILE A 669 24.94 16.67 27.18
C ILE A 669 23.54 16.34 27.73
N PHE A 670 23.42 15.44 28.72
CA PHE A 670 22.14 14.99 29.27
C PHE A 670 21.95 15.18 30.79
N GLN A 671 22.62 16.16 31.42
CA GLN A 671 22.35 16.53 32.83
C GLN A 671 21.75 17.93 33.06
N ASP A 672 21.88 18.88 32.13
CA ASP A 672 21.37 20.26 32.32
C ASP A 672 19.91 20.46 31.87
N PHE A 673 18.97 19.84 32.57
CA PHE A 673 17.60 20.34 32.72
C PHE A 673 17.06 20.00 34.12
N ASN A 674 16.98 21.03 34.99
CA ASN A 674 16.31 20.98 36.30
C ASN A 674 14.78 20.99 36.16
#